data_AF-A0A1B5L936-F1
#
_entry.id   AF-A0A1B5L936-F1
#
_cell.length_a   1.000
_cell.length_b   1.000
_cell.length_c   1.000
_cell.angle_alpha   90.00
_cell.angle_beta   90.00
_cell.angle_gamma   90.00
#
_symmetry.space_group_name_H-M   'P 1'
#
loop_
_entity.id
_entity.type
_entity.pdbx_description
1 polymer ?
#
loop_
_entity_poly.entity_id
_entity_poly.type
_entity_poly.pdbx_seq_one_letter_code
_entity_poly.pdbx_strand_id
1 'polypeptide(L)'
;MLKEALRDIHNKSCGRLSFEELYRAAYKIVLKKKGQVLYERVKQFEEQWFAEHVIPKIEVLVTKCLVSVGVDNKLSSSVSERRQTGEKFLKGLRDTWEDHNVSMNMTADILMYLDRGYTQQEPNRVPIFATTIALFRDHILRSCLKSNSSSLVMDILVSVVLDQIDMEREGDVIDRNLIRSCSRMLSCLYDADDETESNKLYLTVFEPRFLSNSESFYSAECERLLREGDASAWLRHTQRRLNEEVDRCGTTIELETLPRVSAVIDEQLIVKHLSDFLSMEGGGLRWMIDNDKTEDLAILYRLISRVQEEKTSLRDILQKRVVELGLEIETVLKNTDFTTMQQPEGGDGEGPAQGEKTRALNPAAQQTAAAIKWVDDVLRLKDKFDNLLTQCFQDDLVIQTSLTKSFSDFINMFSRSSEYVSLFIDENLKRGIRGKTEAEIDAVLDKAIVLIRYLLDRDLFQTYYQRHLARRLLHGKSESHDVEKQIISRMKQELGQQFTSKFEGMFRDLATSSELTTTYRDHVRNVSAGEKVVDLNVSVLTTNYWPQDVMGRQSTLGERSRAACNYPSDVQRLQASFEQFYLANRNGRKLTWMGSAGSADVKCVFPAVAGKPGLLGKERRYEMNVPTYAMVVLLLFNELEDGDSLSFEEIQAKTNISTADLMRALTAIAVAPKSRVLAKEPPTKAVKAGDRFSFNSSFQSKTVRIKAPIINAVSKVEDTQERRNTEDKNNQTRAHIVDAAIVRIMKSRKELSHSQLVSEVVSQLVGRFKPEVSLIKKRIEDLIVREYLERPDEEEAPSTYRDHIAELQNKKPKQPFFFLKPPSSILLPGQGPCLQPRGVRMHFEVELALVVGKVVRDLRADDTQGALEAIKAYAVAIDMTARNVQDEAKKKGLPWDIAKGFDTFLPMSNVIPKAAISDPQDVELFLQVNGETRQDGSTGLMIYPIPRIMSDVSKVMTLHPGDIVLTGTPAGVGPVVPGDVMRAGVRVNGKEVEEGKVEVRVEQSPSSYEFAET
;
A
#
# COMPACT_ATOMS: atom_id res chain seq x y z
N MET A 1 -35.89 63.41 46.91
CA MET A 1 -35.92 62.07 47.56
C MET A 1 -35.29 60.99 46.70
N LEU A 2 -35.98 60.28 45.78
CA LEU A 2 -35.35 59.17 45.02
C LEU A 2 -34.10 59.61 44.22
N LYS A 3 -34.14 60.77 43.54
CA LYS A 3 -32.97 61.34 42.85
C LYS A 3 -31.79 61.65 43.79
N GLU A 4 -32.06 62.11 45.01
CA GLU A 4 -31.01 62.39 46.01
C GLU A 4 -30.44 61.08 46.56
N ALA A 5 -31.28 60.08 46.78
CA ALA A 5 -30.84 58.75 47.19
C ALA A 5 -29.94 58.08 46.13
N LEU A 6 -30.30 58.16 44.84
CA LEU A 6 -29.44 57.66 43.75
C LEU A 6 -28.09 58.39 43.71
N ARG A 7 -28.08 59.71 43.93
CA ARG A 7 -26.85 60.50 44.04
C ARG A 7 -26.00 60.08 45.24
N ASP A 8 -26.61 59.80 46.38
CA ASP A 8 -25.92 59.35 47.59
C ASP A 8 -25.35 57.93 47.44
N ILE A 9 -26.04 57.06 46.69
CA ILE A 9 -25.56 55.71 46.32
C ILE A 9 -24.29 55.81 45.48
N HIS A 10 -24.30 56.60 44.40
CA HIS A 10 -23.11 56.82 43.57
C HIS A 10 -21.96 57.49 44.32
N ASN A 11 -22.26 58.35 45.30
CA ASN A 11 -21.26 58.97 46.18
C ASN A 11 -20.83 58.08 47.35
N LYS A 12 -21.24 56.80 47.39
CA LYS A 12 -20.92 55.83 48.45
C LYS A 12 -21.31 56.31 49.86
N SER A 13 -22.33 57.18 49.95
CA SER A 13 -22.81 57.81 51.18
C SER A 13 -24.12 57.18 51.69
N CYS A 14 -24.23 55.85 51.59
CA CYS A 14 -25.47 55.10 51.83
C CYS A 14 -25.91 55.04 53.31
N GLY A 15 -25.05 55.38 54.27
CA GLY A 15 -25.33 55.27 55.71
C GLY A 15 -26.45 56.17 56.23
N ARG A 16 -26.93 57.12 55.42
CA ARG A 16 -28.05 58.03 55.75
C ARG A 16 -29.37 57.64 55.08
N LEU A 17 -29.38 56.56 54.29
CA LEU A 17 -30.53 56.14 53.50
C LEU A 17 -31.32 55.04 54.23
N SER A 18 -32.65 55.19 54.33
CA SER A 18 -33.55 54.10 54.72
C SER A 18 -34.05 53.40 53.46
N PHE A 19 -33.48 52.23 53.15
CA PHE A 19 -33.87 51.42 51.99
C PHE A 19 -35.36 51.06 52.01
N GLU A 20 -35.94 50.84 53.19
CA GLU A 20 -37.37 50.54 53.35
C GLU A 20 -38.25 51.75 52.98
N GLU A 21 -37.87 52.96 53.37
CA GLU A 21 -38.61 54.17 53.03
C GLU A 21 -38.54 54.48 51.53
N LEU A 22 -37.36 54.29 50.93
CA LEU A 22 -37.13 54.47 49.49
C LEU A 22 -37.90 53.44 48.67
N TYR A 23 -37.89 52.17 49.10
CA TYR A 23 -38.70 51.11 48.51
C TYR A 23 -40.20 51.42 48.59
N ARG A 24 -40.70 51.84 49.77
CA ARG A 24 -42.11 52.25 49.94
C ARG A 24 -42.49 53.44 49.06
N ALA A 25 -41.54 54.36 48.81
CA ALA A 25 -41.75 55.48 47.92
C ALA A 25 -41.84 55.07 46.45
N ALA A 26 -40.93 54.20 45.99
CA ALA A 26 -40.99 53.61 44.65
C ALA A 26 -42.29 52.79 44.48
N TYR A 27 -42.65 51.96 45.46
CA TYR A 27 -43.89 51.19 45.52
C TYR A 27 -45.14 52.06 45.34
N LYS A 28 -45.24 53.18 46.09
CA LYS A 28 -46.36 54.13 45.97
C LYS A 28 -46.46 54.78 44.59
N ILE A 29 -45.34 55.03 43.91
CA ILE A 29 -45.30 55.61 42.56
C ILE A 29 -45.81 54.60 41.52
N VAL A 30 -45.38 53.34 41.62
CA VAL A 30 -45.82 52.25 40.74
C VAL A 30 -47.32 51.97 40.93
N LEU A 31 -47.81 51.93 42.17
CA LEU A 31 -49.25 51.79 42.46
C LEU A 31 -50.12 52.90 41.83
N LYS A 32 -49.58 54.11 41.68
CA LYS A 32 -50.27 55.25 41.03
C LYS A 32 -50.22 55.18 39.50
N LYS A 33 -49.88 54.04 38.90
CA LYS A 33 -49.71 53.83 37.45
C LYS A 33 -48.68 54.74 36.79
N LYS A 34 -47.67 55.22 37.54
CA LYS A 34 -46.59 56.08 37.03
C LYS A 34 -45.25 55.34 36.88
N GLY A 35 -45.28 54.02 36.71
CA GLY A 35 -44.09 53.17 36.55
C GLY A 35 -43.20 53.58 35.37
N GLN A 36 -43.79 53.87 34.20
CA GLN A 36 -43.07 54.32 33.00
C GLN A 36 -42.24 55.59 33.24
N VAL A 37 -42.84 56.56 33.92
CA VAL A 37 -42.20 57.86 34.19
C VAL A 37 -41.04 57.67 35.16
N LEU A 38 -41.18 56.76 36.13
CA LEU A 38 -40.09 56.45 37.05
C LEU A 38 -38.92 55.78 36.33
N TYR A 39 -39.20 54.77 35.49
CA TYR A 39 -38.21 54.05 34.70
C TYR A 39 -37.38 55.00 33.82
N GLU A 40 -38.04 55.85 33.04
CA GLU A 40 -37.38 56.81 32.13
C GLU A 40 -36.56 57.86 32.90
N ARG A 41 -37.05 58.31 34.06
CA ARG A 41 -36.33 59.30 34.89
C ARG A 41 -35.08 58.73 35.56
N VAL A 42 -35.07 57.44 35.88
CA VAL A 42 -33.88 56.74 36.39
C VAL A 42 -32.86 56.61 35.26
N LYS A 43 -33.28 56.19 34.06
CA LYS A 43 -32.42 56.14 32.86
C LYS A 43 -31.74 57.50 32.60
N GLN A 44 -32.53 58.58 32.54
CA GLN A 44 -32.01 59.94 32.31
C GLN A 44 -31.04 60.41 33.41
N PHE A 45 -31.25 59.97 34.66
CA PHE A 45 -30.36 60.31 35.75
C PHE A 45 -28.98 59.64 35.58
N GLU A 46 -28.97 58.36 35.23
CA GLU A 46 -27.71 57.62 34.97
C GLU A 46 -26.94 58.18 33.78
N GLU A 47 -27.64 58.55 32.68
CA GLU A 47 -27.01 59.19 31.53
C GLU A 47 -26.35 60.53 31.88
N GLN A 48 -27.02 61.36 32.70
CA GLN A 48 -26.47 62.62 33.20
C GLN A 48 -25.26 62.38 34.12
N TRP A 49 -25.33 61.36 34.98
CA TRP A 49 -24.23 61.01 35.87
C TRP A 49 -22.98 60.59 35.11
N PHE A 50 -23.14 59.77 34.06
CA PHE A 50 -22.03 59.37 33.19
C PHE A 50 -21.36 60.56 32.51
N ALA A 51 -22.15 61.47 31.94
CA ALA A 51 -21.63 62.65 31.25
C ALA A 51 -20.86 63.60 32.18
N GLU A 52 -21.35 63.82 33.41
CA GLU A 52 -20.76 64.81 34.33
C GLU A 52 -19.59 64.25 35.16
N HIS A 53 -19.64 62.97 35.57
CA HIS A 53 -18.75 62.45 36.63
C HIS A 53 -17.88 61.26 36.22
N VAL A 54 -18.26 60.50 35.17
CA VAL A 54 -17.58 59.26 34.79
C VAL A 54 -16.73 59.44 33.54
N ILE A 55 -17.30 59.94 32.45
CA ILE A 55 -16.59 60.15 31.18
C ILE A 55 -15.34 61.03 31.38
N PRO A 56 -15.39 62.20 32.06
CA PRO A 56 -14.21 63.05 32.25
C PRO A 56 -13.06 62.36 32.98
N LYS A 57 -13.35 61.41 33.89
CA LYS A 57 -12.32 60.65 34.60
C LYS A 57 -11.62 59.66 33.67
N ILE A 58 -12.38 59.02 32.77
CA ILE A 58 -11.85 58.08 31.77
C ILE A 58 -11.04 58.83 30.71
N GLU A 59 -11.50 60.01 30.27
CA GLU A 59 -10.77 60.82 29.27
C GLU A 59 -9.36 61.23 29.73
N VAL A 60 -9.17 61.49 31.03
CA VAL A 60 -7.85 61.83 31.60
C VAL A 60 -6.90 60.64 31.59
N LEU A 61 -7.41 59.41 31.66
CA LEU A 61 -6.61 58.19 31.62
C LEU A 61 -6.16 57.82 30.21
N VAL A 62 -6.81 58.35 29.17
CA VAL A 62 -6.46 58.11 27.76
C VAL A 62 -5.33 59.03 27.33
N THR A 63 -4.11 58.50 27.39
CA THR A 63 -2.89 59.20 26.97
C THR A 63 -2.61 59.03 25.48
N LYS A 64 -1.77 59.91 24.90
CA LYS A 64 -1.33 59.78 23.49
C LYS A 64 -0.64 58.44 23.19
N CYS A 65 0.03 57.85 24.18
CA CYS A 65 0.68 56.54 24.08
C CYS A 65 -0.34 55.41 23.87
N LEU A 66 -1.48 55.45 24.56
CA LEU A 66 -2.56 54.46 24.38
C LEU A 66 -3.25 54.60 23.02
N VAL A 67 -3.38 55.83 22.52
CA VAL A 67 -3.96 56.09 21.19
C VAL A 67 -3.01 55.60 20.09
N SER A 68 -1.69 55.73 20.24
CA SER A 68 -0.72 55.19 19.27
C SER A 68 -0.69 53.65 19.25
N VAL A 69 -0.90 53.00 20.41
CA VAL A 69 -1.07 51.53 20.50
C VAL A 69 -2.37 51.10 19.82
N GLY A 70 -3.42 51.92 19.88
CA GLY A 70 -4.73 51.61 19.28
C GLY A 70 -4.85 51.83 17.77
N VAL A 71 -4.00 52.66 17.13
CA VAL A 71 -4.24 53.12 15.74
C VAL A 71 -3.06 52.94 14.77
N ASP A 72 -1.80 53.10 15.18
CA ASP A 72 -0.69 53.30 14.21
C ASP A 72 0.47 52.30 14.29
N ASN A 73 0.47 51.34 15.21
CA ASN A 73 1.47 50.26 15.34
C ASN A 73 2.95 50.71 15.18
N LYS A 74 3.27 51.97 15.49
CA LYS A 74 4.62 52.53 15.44
C LYS A 74 5.20 52.57 16.84
N LEU A 75 6.03 51.56 17.11
CA LEU A 75 6.82 51.39 18.34
C LEU A 75 7.79 52.57 18.54
N SER A 76 7.42 53.54 19.38
CA SER A 76 8.35 54.56 19.89
C SER A 76 8.45 54.58 21.42
N SER A 77 7.64 53.80 22.13
CA SER A 77 7.63 53.70 23.60
C SER A 77 8.15 52.35 24.09
N SER A 78 8.81 52.36 25.25
CA SER A 78 9.39 51.16 25.87
C SER A 78 8.29 50.19 26.35
N VAL A 79 8.56 48.89 26.38
CA VAL A 79 7.62 47.85 26.85
C VAL A 79 7.09 48.16 28.26
N SER A 80 7.99 48.59 29.17
CA SER A 80 7.63 48.95 30.55
C SER A 80 6.67 50.14 30.64
N GLU A 81 6.86 51.15 29.78
CA GLU A 81 6.00 52.34 29.72
C GLU A 81 4.62 52.01 29.16
N ARG A 82 4.56 51.16 28.12
CA ARG A 82 3.30 50.65 27.55
C ARG A 82 2.53 49.83 28.58
N ARG A 83 3.19 48.92 29.28
CA ARG A 83 2.59 48.12 30.36
C ARG A 83 2.00 49.00 31.46
N GLN A 84 2.78 49.92 32.02
CA GLN A 84 2.33 50.75 33.14
C GLN A 84 1.18 51.68 32.74
N THR A 85 1.21 52.21 31.52
CA THR A 85 0.15 53.09 31.01
C THR A 85 -1.13 52.30 30.73
N GLY A 86 -0.99 51.10 30.15
CA GLY A 86 -2.10 50.17 29.93
C GLY A 86 -2.75 49.72 31.24
N GLU A 87 -1.97 49.28 32.22
CA GLU A 87 -2.48 48.87 33.54
C GLU A 87 -3.25 49.98 34.25
N LYS A 88 -2.75 51.22 34.21
CA LYS A 88 -3.46 52.38 34.81
C LYS A 88 -4.82 52.62 34.16
N PHE A 89 -4.88 52.51 32.83
CA PHE A 89 -6.13 52.65 32.08
C PHE A 89 -7.11 51.52 32.38
N LEU A 90 -6.67 50.26 32.28
CA LEU A 90 -7.49 49.09 32.58
C LEU A 90 -8.00 49.11 34.01
N LYS A 91 -7.15 49.48 34.98
CA LYS A 91 -7.53 49.64 36.39
C LYS A 91 -8.60 50.71 36.57
N GLY A 92 -8.42 51.88 35.97
CA GLY A 92 -9.42 52.94 36.04
C GLY A 92 -10.77 52.56 35.45
N LEU A 93 -10.77 51.81 34.33
CA LEU A 93 -12.00 51.34 33.71
C LEU A 93 -12.68 50.23 34.53
N ARG A 94 -11.93 49.25 35.02
CA ARG A 94 -12.44 48.19 35.91
C ARG A 94 -13.04 48.79 37.18
N ASP A 95 -12.32 49.68 37.87
CA ASP A 95 -12.78 50.27 39.13
C ASP A 95 -14.08 51.07 38.90
N THR A 96 -14.21 51.73 37.74
CA THR A 96 -15.45 52.42 37.34
C THR A 96 -16.60 51.44 37.08
N TRP A 97 -16.35 50.31 36.43
CA TRP A 97 -17.35 49.26 36.19
C TRP A 97 -17.82 48.59 37.48
N GLU A 98 -16.90 48.26 38.39
CA GLU A 98 -17.23 47.67 39.69
C GLU A 98 -18.08 48.64 40.52
N ASP A 99 -17.69 49.92 40.56
CA ASP A 99 -18.46 50.96 41.24
C ASP A 99 -19.87 51.13 40.65
N HIS A 100 -19.99 51.11 39.32
CA HIS A 100 -21.28 51.15 38.63
C HIS A 100 -22.14 49.93 38.97
N ASN A 101 -21.58 48.73 38.88
CA ASN A 101 -22.28 47.48 39.15
C ASN A 101 -22.79 47.42 40.61
N VAL A 102 -21.98 47.83 41.59
CA VAL A 102 -22.41 47.92 43.00
C VAL A 102 -23.55 48.93 43.17
N SER A 103 -23.42 50.11 42.56
CA SER A 103 -24.43 51.18 42.62
C SER A 103 -25.75 50.75 41.98
N MET A 104 -25.69 50.00 40.88
CA MET A 104 -26.87 49.49 40.18
C MET A 104 -27.55 48.35 40.92
N ASN A 105 -26.81 47.47 41.60
CA ASN A 105 -27.41 46.46 42.49
C ASN A 105 -28.22 47.12 43.62
N MET A 106 -27.65 48.13 44.28
CA MET A 106 -28.37 48.89 45.32
C MET A 106 -29.60 49.64 44.77
N THR A 107 -29.50 50.15 43.54
CA THR A 107 -30.60 50.83 42.85
C THR A 107 -31.71 49.86 42.49
N ALA A 108 -31.37 48.65 42.01
CA ALA A 108 -32.31 47.59 41.71
C ALA A 108 -33.05 47.12 42.98
N ASP A 109 -32.37 47.01 44.12
CA ASP A 109 -33.00 46.65 45.40
C ASP A 109 -34.07 47.67 45.82
N ILE A 110 -33.79 48.97 45.66
CA ILE A 110 -34.75 50.06 45.94
C ILE A 110 -35.94 50.00 44.97
N LEU A 111 -35.68 49.66 43.70
CA LEU A 111 -36.66 49.64 42.63
C LEU A 111 -37.26 48.24 42.37
N MET A 112 -37.05 47.27 43.24
CA MET A 112 -37.48 45.87 43.03
C MET A 112 -38.98 45.74 42.70
N TYR A 113 -39.84 46.62 43.23
CA TYR A 113 -41.27 46.61 42.90
C TYR A 113 -41.59 47.22 41.53
N LEU A 114 -40.74 48.11 41.00
CA LEU A 114 -40.86 48.59 39.62
C LEU A 114 -40.68 47.42 38.64
N ASP A 115 -39.69 46.55 38.88
CA ASP A 115 -39.48 45.40 38.01
C ASP A 115 -40.64 44.38 38.12
N ARG A 116 -41.07 44.04 39.34
CA ARG A 116 -42.20 43.10 39.55
C ARG A 116 -43.56 43.65 39.09
N GLY A 117 -43.78 44.96 39.23
CA GLY A 117 -45.08 45.59 39.01
C GLY A 117 -45.27 46.25 37.65
N TYR A 118 -44.20 46.50 36.90
CA TYR A 118 -44.26 47.23 35.62
C TYR A 118 -43.51 46.52 34.48
N THR A 119 -42.28 46.04 34.69
CA THR A 119 -41.51 45.40 33.59
C THR A 119 -41.99 43.98 33.28
N GLN A 120 -42.48 43.23 34.27
CA GLN A 120 -43.06 41.88 34.07
C GLN A 120 -44.47 41.85 33.46
N GLN A 121 -45.17 42.99 33.37
CA GLN A 121 -46.54 43.05 32.83
C GLN A 121 -46.60 43.24 31.31
N GLU A 122 -45.52 43.69 30.67
CA GLU A 122 -45.42 43.92 29.22
C GLU A 122 -44.32 43.03 28.61
N PRO A 123 -44.57 42.24 27.54
CA PRO A 123 -43.61 41.24 27.03
C PRO A 123 -42.29 41.79 26.45
N ASN A 124 -42.19 43.10 26.22
CA ASN A 124 -41.12 43.73 25.43
C ASN A 124 -40.18 44.64 26.25
N ARG A 125 -40.17 44.53 27.58
CA ARG A 125 -39.36 45.42 28.44
C ARG A 125 -38.35 44.68 29.31
N VAL A 126 -37.13 45.20 29.29
CA VAL A 126 -35.98 44.72 30.05
C VAL A 126 -36.03 45.26 31.49
N PRO A 127 -35.59 44.52 32.51
CA PRO A 127 -35.46 45.01 33.89
C PRO A 127 -34.60 46.29 34.00
N ILE A 128 -34.86 47.11 35.03
CA ILE A 128 -34.11 48.37 35.21
C ILE A 128 -32.61 48.11 35.37
N PHE A 129 -32.22 47.05 36.09
CA PHE A 129 -30.82 46.66 36.27
C PHE A 129 -30.13 46.42 34.92
N ALA A 130 -30.67 45.54 34.09
CA ALA A 130 -30.11 45.22 32.79
C ALA A 130 -30.05 46.45 31.85
N THR A 131 -31.06 47.32 31.89
CA THR A 131 -31.04 48.59 31.13
C THR A 131 -29.94 49.52 31.61
N THR A 132 -29.77 49.71 32.93
CA THR A 132 -28.71 50.57 33.48
C THR A 132 -27.30 50.01 33.26
N ILE A 133 -27.17 48.69 33.15
CA ILE A 133 -25.94 48.03 32.75
C ILE A 133 -25.67 48.23 31.25
N ALA A 134 -26.69 48.15 30.39
CA ALA A 134 -26.58 48.45 28.96
C ALA A 134 -26.21 49.92 28.69
N LEU A 135 -26.62 50.87 29.53
CA LEU A 135 -26.20 52.27 29.43
C LEU A 135 -24.67 52.43 29.55
N PHE A 136 -23.99 51.58 30.32
CA PHE A 136 -22.53 51.60 30.42
C PHE A 136 -21.88 51.23 29.07
N ARG A 137 -22.41 50.24 28.36
CA ARG A 137 -22.00 49.91 26.99
C ARG A 137 -22.18 51.12 26.06
N ASP A 138 -23.36 51.72 26.07
CA ASP A 138 -23.73 52.74 25.07
C ASP A 138 -23.04 54.10 25.30
N HIS A 139 -22.89 54.51 26.56
CA HIS A 139 -22.37 55.84 26.90
C HIS A 139 -20.92 55.85 27.36
N ILE A 140 -20.36 54.72 27.80
CA ILE A 140 -18.94 54.62 28.20
C ILE A 140 -18.15 53.89 27.12
N LEU A 141 -18.45 52.63 26.83
CA LEU A 141 -17.63 51.82 25.91
C LEU A 141 -17.76 52.28 24.45
N ARG A 142 -18.96 52.67 24.01
CA ARG A 142 -19.23 53.23 22.68
C ARG A 142 -19.01 54.75 22.59
N SER A 143 -18.41 55.38 23.61
CA SER A 143 -18.08 56.81 23.54
C SER A 143 -16.83 57.07 22.70
N CYS A 144 -16.88 58.16 21.92
CA CYS A 144 -15.73 58.66 21.16
C CYS A 144 -14.92 59.64 22.02
N LEU A 145 -13.63 59.36 22.19
CA LEU A 145 -12.70 60.24 22.91
C LEU A 145 -12.22 61.36 21.99
N LYS A 146 -12.82 62.55 22.15
CA LYS A 146 -12.53 63.83 21.45
C LYS A 146 -12.99 63.92 19.99
N SER A 147 -13.44 65.11 19.58
CA SER A 147 -14.02 65.43 18.26
C SER A 147 -13.17 65.11 17.01
N ASN A 148 -11.90 64.71 17.16
CA ASN A 148 -10.97 64.47 16.04
C ASN A 148 -10.49 63.01 15.91
N SER A 149 -11.00 62.08 16.71
CA SER A 149 -10.62 60.65 16.64
C SER A 149 -11.88 59.79 16.60
N SER A 150 -11.97 58.89 15.63
CA SER A 150 -13.12 57.98 15.46
C SER A 150 -13.02 56.71 16.29
N SER A 151 -12.00 56.57 17.13
CA SER A 151 -11.75 55.37 17.93
C SER A 151 -12.62 55.36 19.20
N LEU A 152 -13.32 54.25 19.42
CA LEU A 152 -14.15 54.06 20.62
C LEU A 152 -13.27 53.70 21.83
N VAL A 153 -13.75 54.00 23.04
CA VAL A 153 -13.12 53.51 24.29
C VAL A 153 -12.95 51.99 24.24
N MET A 154 -13.94 51.30 23.71
CA MET A 154 -13.92 49.85 23.50
C MET A 154 -12.77 49.38 22.61
N ASP A 155 -12.44 50.10 21.54
CA ASP A 155 -11.34 49.73 20.64
C ASP A 155 -9.99 49.82 21.36
N ILE A 156 -9.79 50.90 22.13
CA ILE A 156 -8.57 51.11 22.93
C ILE A 156 -8.47 50.04 24.02
N LEU A 157 -9.58 49.71 24.70
CA LEU A 157 -9.65 48.64 25.69
C LEU A 157 -9.17 47.31 25.09
N VAL A 158 -9.75 46.90 23.95
CA VAL A 158 -9.38 45.65 23.31
C VAL A 158 -7.91 45.67 22.89
N SER A 159 -7.43 46.71 22.22
CA SER A 159 -6.03 46.80 21.79
C SER A 159 -5.04 46.76 22.96
N VAL A 160 -5.33 47.42 24.08
CA VAL A 160 -4.46 47.39 25.27
C VAL A 160 -4.46 46.02 25.94
N VAL A 161 -5.61 45.34 26.00
CA VAL A 161 -5.66 43.97 26.52
C VAL A 161 -4.86 43.01 25.63
N LEU A 162 -4.97 43.14 24.30
CA LEU A 162 -4.21 42.31 23.36
C LEU A 162 -2.69 42.56 23.48
N ASP A 163 -2.26 43.82 23.58
CA ASP A 163 -0.84 44.18 23.74
C ASP A 163 -0.24 43.57 25.02
N GLN A 164 -0.99 43.58 26.13
CA GLN A 164 -0.57 42.93 27.38
C GLN A 164 -0.49 41.41 27.25
N ILE A 165 -1.39 40.78 26.50
CA ILE A 165 -1.34 39.34 26.24
C ILE A 165 -0.12 38.98 25.38
N ASP A 166 0.22 39.80 24.38
CA ASP A 166 1.40 39.56 23.56
C ASP A 166 2.70 39.74 24.35
N MET A 167 2.77 40.73 25.25
CA MET A 167 3.86 40.86 26.23
C MET A 167 4.01 39.59 27.09
N GLU A 168 2.90 39.02 27.57
CA GLU A 168 2.93 37.76 28.33
C GLU A 168 3.47 36.60 27.48
N ARG A 169 3.07 36.51 26.20
CA ARG A 169 3.57 35.48 25.26
C ARG A 169 5.07 35.63 25.01
N GLU A 170 5.61 36.84 25.06
CA GLU A 170 7.05 37.12 24.95
C GLU A 170 7.81 36.89 26.27
N GLY A 171 7.10 36.67 27.38
CA GLY A 171 7.66 36.31 28.68
C GLY A 171 7.63 37.42 29.74
N ASP A 172 6.99 38.55 29.45
CA ASP A 172 6.82 39.63 30.42
C ASP A 172 5.73 39.30 31.45
N VAL A 173 5.88 39.83 32.67
CA VAL A 173 4.89 39.68 33.74
C VAL A 173 3.81 40.75 33.61
N ILE A 174 2.55 40.30 33.61
CA ILE A 174 1.34 41.13 33.52
C ILE A 174 0.38 40.86 34.70
N ASP A 175 -0.52 41.81 34.98
CA ASP A 175 -1.62 41.60 35.93
C ASP A 175 -2.77 40.80 35.29
N ARG A 176 -2.69 39.47 35.41
CA ARG A 176 -3.71 38.53 34.90
C ARG A 176 -5.10 38.77 35.48
N ASN A 177 -5.20 39.17 36.75
CA ASN A 177 -6.48 39.41 37.42
C ASN A 177 -7.17 40.66 36.88
N LEU A 178 -6.39 41.69 36.55
CA LEU A 178 -6.90 42.91 35.93
C LEU A 178 -7.50 42.61 34.55
N ILE A 179 -6.77 41.88 33.70
CA ILE A 179 -7.29 41.48 32.38
C ILE A 179 -8.53 40.60 32.52
N ARG A 180 -8.52 39.64 33.44
CA ARG A 180 -9.69 38.78 33.71
C ARG A 180 -10.92 39.59 34.12
N SER A 181 -10.74 40.63 34.92
CA SER A 181 -11.84 41.49 35.37
C SER A 181 -12.41 42.29 34.21
N CYS A 182 -11.55 42.82 33.32
CA CYS A 182 -11.98 43.50 32.09
C CYS A 182 -12.64 42.55 31.09
N SER A 183 -12.13 41.33 30.95
CA SER A 183 -12.73 40.26 30.12
C SER A 183 -14.14 39.92 30.61
N ARG A 184 -14.31 39.71 31.92
CA ARG A 184 -15.61 39.43 32.54
C ARG A 184 -16.59 40.58 32.40
N MET A 185 -16.13 41.83 32.46
CA MET A 185 -16.96 43.00 32.16
C MET A 185 -17.56 42.89 30.75
N LEU A 186 -16.76 42.51 29.74
CA LEU A 186 -17.26 42.30 28.38
C LEU A 186 -18.19 41.09 28.26
N SER A 187 -17.99 40.06 29.09
CA SER A 187 -18.88 38.89 29.16
C SER A 187 -20.24 39.20 29.80
N CYS A 188 -20.31 40.22 30.66
CA CYS A 188 -21.55 40.69 31.32
C CYS A 188 -22.37 41.67 30.46
N LEU A 189 -21.83 42.14 29.33
CA LEU A 189 -22.48 43.11 28.46
C LEU A 189 -22.89 42.45 27.14
N TYR A 190 -24.05 42.83 26.61
CA TYR A 190 -24.60 42.32 25.34
C TYR A 190 -24.58 43.43 24.28
N ASP A 191 -24.51 43.08 23.00
CA ASP A 191 -24.43 44.03 21.88
C ASP A 191 -25.79 44.73 21.58
N ALA A 192 -26.88 44.01 21.84
CA ALA A 192 -28.26 44.47 21.74
C ALA A 192 -29.00 44.29 23.08
N ASP A 193 -30.23 44.79 23.19
CA ASP A 193 -31.08 44.67 24.38
C ASP A 193 -31.67 43.25 24.57
N ASP A 194 -31.42 42.36 23.60
CA ASP A 194 -31.74 40.94 23.66
C ASP A 194 -30.59 40.21 24.37
N GLU A 195 -30.86 39.70 25.59
CA GLU A 195 -29.94 38.96 26.47
C GLU A 195 -29.65 37.53 25.96
N THR A 196 -29.45 37.38 24.65
CA THR A 196 -29.02 36.11 24.06
C THR A 196 -27.52 35.92 24.26
N GLU A 197 -27.12 34.73 24.72
CA GLU A 197 -25.72 34.38 25.03
C GLU A 197 -24.73 34.62 23.88
N SER A 198 -25.17 34.48 22.61
CA SER A 198 -24.35 34.74 21.42
C SER A 198 -24.04 36.22 21.18
N ASN A 199 -24.79 37.13 21.81
CA ASN A 199 -24.64 38.57 21.62
C ASN A 199 -23.76 39.21 22.70
N LYS A 200 -23.09 38.42 23.55
CA LYS A 200 -22.13 38.95 24.51
C LYS A 200 -21.03 39.74 23.80
N LEU A 201 -20.71 40.91 24.32
CA LEU A 201 -19.71 41.83 23.76
C LEU A 201 -18.31 41.17 23.71
N TYR A 202 -18.04 40.26 24.64
CA TYR A 202 -16.86 39.39 24.58
C TYR A 202 -16.78 38.58 23.29
N LEU A 203 -17.86 37.89 22.90
CA LEU A 203 -17.90 37.01 21.72
C LEU A 203 -17.99 37.81 20.41
N THR A 204 -18.65 38.96 20.40
CA THR A 204 -18.86 39.74 19.17
C THR A 204 -17.71 40.71 18.86
N VAL A 205 -17.00 41.22 19.88
CA VAL A 205 -15.98 42.26 19.69
C VAL A 205 -14.59 41.78 20.12
N PHE A 206 -14.43 41.24 21.33
CA PHE A 206 -13.11 40.88 21.84
C PHE A 206 -12.56 39.60 21.20
N GLU A 207 -13.32 38.52 21.21
CA GLU A 207 -12.88 37.20 20.75
C GLU A 207 -12.43 37.21 19.28
N PRO A 208 -13.15 37.82 18.31
CA PRO A 208 -12.70 37.84 16.91
C PRO A 208 -11.37 38.58 16.72
N ARG A 209 -11.18 39.70 17.45
CA ARG A 209 -9.93 40.47 17.42
C ARG A 209 -8.79 39.73 18.11
N PHE A 210 -9.07 39.05 19.22
CA PHE A 210 -8.11 38.18 19.90
C PHE A 210 -7.63 37.03 19.01
N LEU A 211 -8.54 36.37 18.31
CA LEU A 211 -8.20 35.28 17.38
C LEU A 211 -7.36 35.80 16.21
N SER A 212 -7.72 36.94 15.60
CA SER A 212 -6.96 37.55 14.51
C SER A 212 -5.55 38.01 14.93
N ASN A 213 -5.42 38.57 16.14
CA ASN A 213 -4.11 38.91 16.71
C ASN A 213 -3.26 37.66 16.98
N SER A 214 -3.87 36.62 17.56
CA SER A 214 -3.22 35.34 17.83
C SER A 214 -2.75 34.65 16.55
N GLU A 215 -3.55 34.71 15.48
CA GLU A 215 -3.15 34.21 14.16
C GLU A 215 -1.90 34.92 13.65
N SER A 216 -1.88 36.26 13.71
CA SER A 216 -0.74 37.07 13.26
C SER A 216 0.52 36.78 14.08
N PHE A 217 0.38 36.67 15.40
CA PHE A 217 1.47 36.35 16.34
C PHE A 217 2.07 34.97 16.05
N TYR A 218 1.24 33.92 15.99
CA TYR A 218 1.72 32.55 15.79
C TYR A 218 2.25 32.31 14.37
N SER A 219 1.72 32.99 13.37
CA SER A 219 2.28 32.96 12.01
C SER A 219 3.72 33.49 12.00
N ALA A 220 3.96 34.67 12.59
CA ALA A 220 5.30 35.25 12.67
C ALA A 220 6.26 34.39 13.53
N GLU A 221 5.75 33.79 14.60
CA GLU A 221 6.54 32.90 15.46
C GLU A 221 6.95 31.61 14.72
N CYS A 222 6.05 31.01 13.93
CA CYS A 222 6.35 29.83 13.13
C CYS A 222 7.45 30.10 12.09
N GLU A 223 7.37 31.25 11.39
CA GLU A 223 8.39 31.67 10.43
C GLU A 223 9.78 31.87 11.07
N ARG A 224 9.84 32.31 12.33
CA ARG A 224 11.10 32.37 13.08
C ARG A 224 11.64 30.97 13.37
N LEU A 225 10.80 30.05 13.83
CA LEU A 225 11.21 28.67 14.14
C LEU A 225 11.69 27.91 12.89
N LEU A 226 11.05 28.14 11.74
CA LEU A 226 11.50 27.58 10.46
C LEU A 226 12.89 28.07 10.08
N ARG A 227 13.21 29.35 10.33
CA ARG A 227 14.56 29.90 10.07
C ARG A 227 15.63 29.34 10.99
N GLU A 228 15.28 28.97 12.22
CA GLU A 228 16.18 28.35 13.18
C GLU A 228 16.50 26.89 12.83
N GLY A 229 15.62 26.21 12.07
CA GLY A 229 15.91 24.93 11.44
C GLY A 229 15.93 23.71 12.36
N ASP A 230 15.32 23.79 13.56
CA ASP A 230 15.27 22.68 14.51
C ASP A 230 13.82 22.21 14.74
N ALA A 231 13.47 21.07 14.14
CA ALA A 231 12.16 20.46 14.32
C ALA A 231 11.92 19.96 15.75
N SER A 232 12.95 19.55 16.50
CA SER A 232 12.78 19.11 17.90
C SER A 232 12.45 20.29 18.80
N ALA A 233 13.12 21.43 18.58
CA ALA A 233 12.78 22.68 19.25
C ALA A 233 11.36 23.13 18.92
N TRP A 234 10.97 23.08 17.64
CA TRP A 234 9.58 23.38 17.21
C TRP A 234 8.55 22.50 17.93
N LEU A 235 8.76 21.18 17.99
CA LEU A 235 7.83 20.26 18.67
C LEU A 235 7.60 20.63 20.14
N ARG A 236 8.69 20.87 20.87
CA ARG A 236 8.63 21.25 22.30
C ARG A 236 8.04 22.64 22.47
N HIS A 237 8.36 23.56 21.56
CA HIS A 237 7.84 24.92 21.59
C HIS A 237 6.32 24.96 21.35
N THR A 238 5.83 24.29 20.31
CA THR A 238 4.41 24.17 20.00
C THR A 238 3.64 23.52 21.16
N GLN A 239 4.18 22.46 21.77
CA GLN A 239 3.57 21.85 22.95
C GLN A 239 3.50 22.79 24.16
N ARG A 240 4.52 23.62 24.39
CA ARG A 240 4.50 24.65 25.44
C ARG A 240 3.44 25.71 25.15
N ARG A 241 3.38 26.24 23.93
CA ARG A 241 2.39 27.27 23.53
C ARG A 241 0.96 26.80 23.70
N LEU A 242 0.66 25.55 23.35
CA LEU A 242 -0.65 24.94 23.61
C LEU A 242 -0.99 24.93 25.11
N ASN A 243 -0.05 24.54 25.97
CA ASN A 243 -0.26 24.52 27.42
C ASN A 243 -0.42 25.94 28.00
N GLU A 244 0.33 26.91 27.48
CA GLU A 244 0.23 28.32 27.87
C GLU A 244 -1.13 28.91 27.51
N GLU A 245 -1.68 28.63 26.30
CA GLU A 245 -3.03 29.09 25.95
C GLU A 245 -4.14 28.41 26.78
N VAL A 246 -3.95 27.14 27.15
CA VAL A 246 -4.86 26.46 28.09
C VAL A 246 -4.85 27.15 29.46
N ASP A 247 -3.66 27.47 29.99
CA ASP A 247 -3.54 28.22 31.24
C ASP A 247 -4.15 29.63 31.13
N ARG A 248 -3.94 30.32 30.00
CA ARG A 248 -4.47 31.66 29.75
C ARG A 248 -5.99 31.69 29.69
N CYS A 249 -6.61 30.71 29.02
CA CYS A 249 -8.07 30.58 29.01
C CYS A 249 -8.66 30.17 30.37
N GLY A 250 -7.85 29.57 31.25
CA GLY A 250 -8.27 29.27 32.62
C GLY A 250 -8.09 30.43 33.60
N THR A 251 -7.05 31.25 33.41
CA THR A 251 -6.60 32.25 34.39
C THR A 251 -6.87 33.70 33.99
N THR A 252 -6.74 34.05 32.71
CA THR A 252 -6.71 35.44 32.21
C THR A 252 -7.93 35.81 31.36
N ILE A 253 -8.40 34.93 30.47
CA ILE A 253 -9.58 35.15 29.61
C ILE A 253 -10.66 34.08 29.85
N GLU A 254 -11.75 34.08 29.09
CA GLU A 254 -12.84 33.10 29.24
C GLU A 254 -12.52 31.74 28.60
N LEU A 255 -12.99 30.66 29.25
CA LEU A 255 -12.73 29.28 28.82
C LEU A 255 -13.40 28.91 27.49
N GLU A 256 -14.48 29.61 27.12
CA GLU A 256 -15.24 29.39 25.86
C GLU A 256 -14.40 29.65 24.60
N THR A 257 -13.32 30.44 24.73
CA THR A 257 -12.39 30.78 23.64
C THR A 257 -11.37 29.67 23.38
N LEU A 258 -11.15 28.77 24.34
CA LEU A 258 -10.10 27.75 24.27
C LEU A 258 -10.15 26.88 23.00
N PRO A 259 -11.31 26.36 22.55
CA PRO A 259 -11.37 25.54 21.34
C PRO A 259 -10.96 26.33 20.10
N ARG A 260 -11.31 27.62 20.02
CA ARG A 260 -11.06 28.48 18.86
C ARG A 260 -9.61 28.94 18.79
N VAL A 261 -9.00 29.34 19.91
CA VAL A 261 -7.57 29.69 19.94
C VAL A 261 -6.67 28.46 19.74
N SER A 262 -7.08 27.30 20.26
CA SER A 262 -6.36 26.05 20.00
C SER A 262 -6.35 25.72 18.51
N ALA A 263 -7.49 25.90 17.81
CA ALA A 263 -7.56 25.72 16.37
C ALA A 263 -6.67 26.70 15.60
N VAL A 264 -6.51 27.94 16.08
CA VAL A 264 -5.56 28.91 15.50
C VAL A 264 -4.11 28.42 15.66
N ILE A 265 -3.73 27.91 16.84
CA ILE A 265 -2.39 27.33 17.02
C ILE A 265 -2.18 26.12 16.11
N ASP A 266 -3.16 25.21 16.08
CA ASP A 266 -3.09 23.99 15.27
C ASP A 266 -2.94 24.36 13.78
N GLU A 267 -3.65 25.38 13.28
CA GLU A 267 -3.52 25.86 11.90
C GLU A 267 -2.15 26.53 11.63
N GLN A 268 -1.73 27.48 12.46
CA GLN A 268 -0.56 28.32 12.18
C GLN A 268 0.77 27.62 12.50
N LEU A 269 0.87 26.92 13.63
CA LEU A 269 2.11 26.26 14.07
C LEU A 269 2.27 24.84 13.53
N ILE A 270 1.18 24.18 13.13
CA ILE A 270 1.20 22.79 12.66
C ILE A 270 0.80 22.69 11.19
N VAL A 271 -0.46 22.94 10.82
CA VAL A 271 -1.00 22.65 9.47
C VAL A 271 -0.18 23.30 8.36
N LYS A 272 0.05 24.62 8.43
CA LYS A 272 0.66 25.39 7.32
C LYS A 272 2.07 24.94 6.96
N HIS A 273 2.84 24.46 7.94
CA HIS A 273 4.28 24.18 7.80
C HIS A 273 4.68 22.75 8.16
N LEU A 274 3.71 21.85 8.40
CA LEU A 274 3.98 20.47 8.77
C LEU A 274 4.92 19.78 7.77
N SER A 275 4.67 19.95 6.46
CA SER A 275 5.52 19.36 5.42
C SER A 275 6.96 19.87 5.47
N ASP A 276 7.15 21.15 5.79
CA ASP A 276 8.46 21.78 5.83
C ASP A 276 9.27 21.22 7.00
N PHE A 277 8.67 21.15 8.20
CA PHE A 277 9.31 20.57 9.38
C PHE A 277 9.63 19.07 9.22
N LEU A 278 8.73 18.32 8.59
CA LEU A 278 8.94 16.88 8.37
C LEU A 278 10.05 16.60 7.34
N SER A 279 10.24 17.47 6.34
CA SER A 279 11.19 17.30 5.25
C SER A 279 12.58 17.91 5.49
N MET A 280 12.79 18.62 6.61
CA MET A 280 14.08 19.25 6.93
C MET A 280 15.25 18.26 6.99
N GLU A 281 16.35 18.61 6.32
CA GLU A 281 17.60 17.86 6.35
C GLU A 281 18.31 18.04 7.70
N GLY A 282 18.63 16.94 8.39
CA GLY A 282 19.37 16.95 9.67
C GLY A 282 18.53 17.14 10.93
N GLY A 283 17.25 17.48 10.82
CA GLY A 283 16.33 17.62 11.96
C GLY A 283 14.93 17.05 11.73
N GLY A 284 14.52 16.77 10.49
CA GLY A 284 13.18 16.27 10.17
C GLY A 284 12.93 14.82 10.63
N LEU A 285 11.74 14.32 10.28
CA LEU A 285 11.23 13.02 10.74
C LEU A 285 12.19 11.86 10.42
N ARG A 286 12.86 11.89 9.26
CA ARG A 286 13.86 10.88 8.88
C ARG A 286 14.98 10.78 9.90
N TRP A 287 15.55 11.92 10.30
CA TRP A 287 16.64 11.97 11.25
C TRP A 287 16.20 11.51 12.65
N MET A 288 14.99 11.87 13.07
CA MET A 288 14.42 11.42 14.35
C MET A 288 14.25 9.90 14.42
N ILE A 289 13.82 9.26 13.33
CA ILE A 289 13.68 7.80 13.22
C ILE A 289 15.07 7.13 13.24
N ASP A 290 16.03 7.68 12.52
CA ASP A 290 17.37 7.07 12.40
C ASP A 290 18.13 7.11 13.73
N ASN A 291 17.96 8.17 14.52
CA ASN A 291 18.64 8.39 15.81
C ASN A 291 17.79 8.02 17.04
N ASP A 292 16.68 7.31 16.85
CA ASP A 292 15.80 6.80 17.91
C ASP A 292 15.33 7.88 18.92
N LYS A 293 14.93 9.05 18.41
CA LYS A 293 14.40 10.18 19.22
C LYS A 293 12.96 9.92 19.66
N THR A 294 12.77 8.99 20.59
CA THR A 294 11.45 8.53 21.03
C THR A 294 10.57 9.63 21.64
N GLU A 295 11.12 10.50 22.48
CA GLU A 295 10.38 11.61 23.10
C GLU A 295 9.84 12.59 22.06
N ASP A 296 10.68 13.01 21.11
CA ASP A 296 10.29 13.96 20.08
C ASP A 296 9.27 13.32 19.11
N LEU A 297 9.44 12.04 18.77
CA LEU A 297 8.45 11.27 17.98
C LEU A 297 7.09 11.14 18.67
N ALA A 298 7.07 10.95 20.00
CA ALA A 298 5.84 10.90 20.78
C ALA A 298 5.12 12.26 20.85
N ILE A 299 5.87 13.37 20.91
CA ILE A 299 5.30 14.72 20.80
C ILE A 299 4.72 14.93 19.39
N LEU A 300 5.49 14.61 18.35
CA LEU A 300 5.07 14.72 16.96
C LEU A 300 3.77 13.94 16.71
N TYR A 301 3.68 12.69 17.19
CA TYR A 301 2.48 11.88 17.06
C TYR A 301 1.26 12.53 17.74
N ARG A 302 1.42 13.07 18.95
CA ARG A 302 0.33 13.77 19.65
C ARG A 302 -0.12 15.02 18.90
N LEU A 303 0.81 15.80 18.35
CA LEU A 303 0.49 17.00 17.57
C LEU A 303 -0.23 16.66 16.26
N ILE A 304 0.24 15.67 15.51
CA ILE A 304 -0.40 15.23 14.26
C ILE A 304 -1.80 14.66 14.52
N SER A 305 -1.97 13.91 15.61
CA SER A 305 -3.26 13.32 15.99
C SER A 305 -4.36 14.35 16.28
N ARG A 306 -3.98 15.60 16.59
CA ARG A 306 -4.93 16.71 16.78
C ARG A 306 -5.45 17.27 15.46
N VAL A 307 -4.64 17.20 14.40
CA VAL A 307 -4.85 17.92 13.13
C VAL A 307 -5.32 16.99 12.03
N GLN A 308 -4.78 15.77 11.96
CA GLN A 308 -5.07 14.80 10.92
C GLN A 308 -5.57 13.49 11.55
N GLU A 309 -6.84 13.16 11.32
CA GLU A 309 -7.44 11.92 11.80
C GLU A 309 -6.72 10.67 11.24
N GLU A 310 -6.42 10.68 9.93
CA GLU A 310 -5.72 9.59 9.24
C GLU A 310 -4.18 9.65 9.33
N LYS A 311 -3.62 10.71 9.93
CA LYS A 311 -2.16 10.90 10.12
C LYS A 311 -1.35 10.69 8.84
N THR A 312 -1.90 11.11 7.69
CA THR A 312 -1.39 10.79 6.35
C THR A 312 0.08 11.20 6.17
N SER A 313 0.45 12.40 6.63
CA SER A 313 1.83 12.90 6.49
C SER A 313 2.85 12.05 7.25
N LEU A 314 2.53 11.61 8.47
CA LEU A 314 3.39 10.72 9.26
C LEU A 314 3.47 9.33 8.63
N ARG A 315 2.30 8.80 8.24
CA ARG A 315 2.16 7.47 7.64
C ARG A 315 3.02 7.34 6.38
N ASP A 316 2.88 8.27 5.44
CA ASP A 316 3.52 8.16 4.13
C ASP A 316 5.06 8.27 4.24
N ILE A 317 5.58 9.10 5.14
CA ILE A 317 7.03 9.20 5.40
C ILE A 317 7.55 7.96 6.11
N LEU A 318 6.82 7.43 7.11
CA LEU A 318 7.18 6.18 7.77
C LEU A 318 7.25 5.02 6.79
N GLN A 319 6.24 4.88 5.91
CA GLN A 319 6.23 3.84 4.88
C GLN A 319 7.46 3.92 3.99
N LYS A 320 7.75 5.12 3.49
CA LYS A 320 8.91 5.36 2.64
C LYS A 320 10.22 5.03 3.35
N ARG A 321 10.39 5.45 4.61
CA ARG A 321 11.63 5.21 5.37
C ARG A 321 11.84 3.74 5.70
N VAL A 322 10.79 2.99 6.03
CA VAL A 322 10.88 1.53 6.24
C VAL A 322 11.40 0.83 4.99
N VAL A 323 10.87 1.19 3.81
CA VAL A 323 11.31 0.61 2.53
C VAL A 323 12.75 0.99 2.22
N GLU A 324 13.14 2.26 2.44
CA GLU A 324 14.54 2.70 2.28
C GLU A 324 15.51 1.91 3.17
N LEU A 325 15.21 1.78 4.47
CA LEU A 325 16.02 0.99 5.41
C LEU A 325 16.09 -0.50 5.00
N GLY A 326 14.99 -1.05 4.49
CA GLY A 326 14.97 -2.40 3.92
C GLY A 326 15.93 -2.57 2.73
N LEU A 327 15.98 -1.60 1.82
CA LEU A 327 16.90 -1.59 0.67
C LEU A 327 18.36 -1.31 1.08
N GLU A 328 18.58 -0.53 2.14
CA GLU A 328 19.90 -0.33 2.74
C GLU A 328 20.47 -1.65 3.27
N ILE A 329 19.65 -2.50 3.91
CA ILE A 329 20.06 -3.86 4.34
C ILE A 329 20.58 -4.68 3.15
N GLU A 330 19.91 -4.62 2.00
CA GLU A 330 20.36 -5.32 0.79
C GLU A 330 21.68 -4.78 0.25
N THR A 331 21.87 -3.47 0.31
CA THR A 331 23.10 -2.80 -0.15
C THR A 331 24.27 -3.18 0.75
N VAL A 332 24.07 -3.15 2.06
CA VAL A 332 25.04 -3.62 3.05
C VAL A 332 25.37 -5.09 2.83
N LEU A 333 24.37 -5.92 2.54
CA LEU A 333 24.59 -7.35 2.26
C LEU A 333 25.48 -7.58 1.04
N LYS A 334 25.29 -6.82 -0.06
CA LYS A 334 26.12 -6.93 -1.27
C LYS A 334 27.57 -6.49 -1.03
N ASN A 335 27.77 -5.53 -0.13
CA ASN A 335 29.08 -4.96 0.18
C ASN A 335 29.83 -5.71 1.30
N THR A 336 29.14 -6.58 2.05
CA THR A 336 29.74 -7.35 3.16
C THR A 336 30.55 -8.52 2.60
N ASP A 337 31.84 -8.59 2.96
CA ASP A 337 32.69 -9.73 2.65
C ASP A 337 32.44 -10.89 3.64
N PHE A 338 31.89 -12.00 3.14
CA PHE A 338 31.56 -13.20 3.93
C PHE A 338 32.69 -14.24 3.96
N THR A 339 33.91 -13.88 3.55
CA THR A 339 35.06 -14.81 3.53
C THR A 339 35.49 -15.30 4.92
N THR A 340 35.15 -14.59 5.99
CA THR A 340 35.51 -14.92 7.37
C THR A 340 34.28 -14.97 8.31
N MET A 341 34.25 -15.92 9.25
CA MET A 341 33.33 -15.92 10.40
C MET A 341 34.15 -16.08 11.69
N GLN A 342 33.96 -15.18 12.66
CA GLN A 342 34.31 -15.40 14.06
C GLN A 342 33.19 -16.22 14.71
N GLN A 343 33.53 -17.29 15.43
CA GLN A 343 32.57 -17.99 16.28
C GLN A 343 32.25 -17.12 17.51
N PRO A 344 30.99 -17.05 17.97
CA PRO A 344 30.69 -16.48 19.28
C PRO A 344 31.26 -17.39 20.37
N GLU A 345 31.90 -16.77 21.37
CA GLU A 345 32.35 -17.42 22.60
C GLU A 345 31.17 -18.10 23.32
N GLY A 346 31.16 -19.43 23.31
CA GLY A 346 30.39 -20.24 24.25
C GLY A 346 31.39 -20.86 25.22
N GLY A 347 31.40 -20.36 26.45
CA GLY A 347 32.35 -20.75 27.49
C GLY A 347 32.22 -22.21 27.92
N ASP A 348 33.38 -22.83 28.12
CA ASP A 348 33.68 -23.59 29.34
C ASP A 348 35.21 -23.69 29.48
N GLY A 349 35.68 -23.56 30.72
CA GLY A 349 37.05 -23.22 31.07
C GLY A 349 38.11 -24.35 30.96
N GLU A 350 39.35 -23.84 31.03
CA GLU A 350 40.64 -24.48 31.33
C GLU A 350 41.47 -25.12 30.19
N GLY A 351 42.45 -24.34 29.72
CA GLY A 351 43.66 -24.80 29.02
C GLY A 351 44.32 -23.70 28.16
N PRO A 352 45.61 -23.36 28.33
CA PRO A 352 46.20 -22.21 27.65
C PRO A 352 46.55 -22.50 26.18
N ALA A 353 46.08 -21.60 25.32
CA ALA A 353 46.66 -21.16 24.04
C ALA A 353 47.30 -22.22 23.12
N GLN A 354 46.51 -22.71 22.15
CA GLN A 354 47.04 -23.18 20.86
C GLN A 354 46.11 -22.75 19.70
N GLY A 355 46.47 -21.64 19.06
CA GLY A 355 46.19 -21.28 17.67
C GLY A 355 44.73 -21.40 17.19
N GLU A 356 44.01 -20.27 17.24
CA GLU A 356 42.81 -20.06 16.42
C GLU A 356 43.12 -20.31 14.94
N LYS A 357 42.70 -21.47 14.43
CA LYS A 357 42.71 -21.72 12.98
C LYS A 357 41.44 -21.12 12.38
N THR A 358 41.54 -19.87 11.95
CA THR A 358 40.58 -19.22 11.04
C THR A 358 40.43 -20.10 9.80
N ARG A 359 39.26 -20.71 9.62
CA ARG A 359 39.00 -21.66 8.54
C ARG A 359 38.23 -20.95 7.44
N ALA A 360 38.85 -20.77 6.27
CA ALA A 360 38.20 -20.18 5.10
C ALA A 360 36.88 -20.91 4.78
N LEU A 361 35.77 -20.17 4.70
CA LEU A 361 34.45 -20.71 4.40
C LEU A 361 34.35 -21.08 2.92
N ASN A 362 33.72 -22.21 2.63
CA ASN A 362 33.40 -22.63 1.25
C ASN A 362 32.32 -21.68 0.68
N PRO A 363 32.27 -21.38 -0.64
CA PRO A 363 31.33 -20.40 -1.22
C PRO A 363 29.84 -20.64 -0.87
N ALA A 364 29.42 -21.91 -0.77
CA ALA A 364 28.06 -22.26 -0.34
C ALA A 364 27.75 -21.89 1.13
N ALA A 365 28.77 -21.94 2.01
CA ALA A 365 28.63 -21.55 3.40
C ALA A 365 28.60 -20.01 3.56
N GLN A 366 29.32 -19.28 2.69
CA GLN A 366 29.28 -17.82 2.65
C GLN A 366 27.88 -17.32 2.26
N GLN A 367 27.26 -17.93 1.25
CA GLN A 367 25.90 -17.58 0.83
C GLN A 367 24.84 -17.91 1.90
N THR A 368 25.03 -19.00 2.65
CA THR A 368 24.13 -19.35 3.77
C THR A 368 24.29 -18.34 4.92
N ALA A 369 25.52 -17.90 5.22
CA ALA A 369 25.77 -16.84 6.20
C ALA A 369 25.14 -15.50 5.78
N ALA A 370 25.19 -15.16 4.49
CA ALA A 370 24.51 -13.99 3.95
C ALA A 370 22.99 -14.07 4.11
N ALA A 371 22.39 -15.24 3.88
CA ALA A 371 20.96 -15.45 4.09
C ALA A 371 20.55 -15.25 5.55
N ILE A 372 21.33 -15.79 6.50
CA ILE A 372 21.08 -15.62 7.93
C ILE A 372 21.22 -14.15 8.34
N LYS A 373 22.31 -13.48 7.92
CA LYS A 373 22.53 -12.06 8.22
C LYS A 373 21.39 -11.18 7.71
N TRP A 374 20.91 -11.42 6.48
CA TRP A 374 19.79 -10.67 5.93
C TRP A 374 18.52 -10.84 6.78
N VAL A 375 18.19 -12.09 7.17
CA VAL A 375 17.02 -12.35 8.02
C VAL A 375 17.15 -11.69 9.40
N ASP A 376 18.32 -11.77 10.02
CA ASP A 376 18.57 -11.15 11.33
C ASP A 376 18.47 -9.62 11.27
N ASP A 377 19.01 -8.99 10.22
CA ASP A 377 18.91 -7.55 10.02
C ASP A 377 17.45 -7.10 9.79
N VAL A 378 16.66 -7.88 9.04
CA VAL A 378 15.22 -7.63 8.85
C VAL A 378 14.45 -7.76 10.18
N LEU A 379 14.76 -8.77 10.99
CA LEU A 379 14.15 -8.95 12.31
C LEU A 379 14.52 -7.81 13.27
N ARG A 380 15.77 -7.33 13.26
CA ARG A 380 16.19 -6.16 14.04
C ARG A 380 15.46 -4.89 13.62
N LEU A 381 15.30 -4.69 12.31
CA LEU A 381 14.53 -3.57 11.78
C LEU A 381 13.08 -3.63 12.25
N LYS A 382 12.48 -4.83 12.25
CA LYS A 382 11.12 -5.05 12.77
C LYS A 382 11.02 -4.74 14.27
N ASP A 383 11.95 -5.27 15.07
CA ASP A 383 12.01 -5.02 16.51
C ASP A 383 12.13 -3.50 16.81
N LYS A 384 12.92 -2.75 16.01
CA LYS A 384 13.01 -1.28 16.10
C LYS A 384 11.67 -0.60 15.87
N PHE A 385 10.96 -0.91 14.79
CA PHE A 385 9.68 -0.28 14.49
C PHE A 385 8.54 -0.71 15.43
N ASP A 386 8.57 -1.92 15.97
CA ASP A 386 7.63 -2.37 17.01
C ASP A 386 7.82 -1.60 18.32
N ASN A 387 9.08 -1.35 18.70
CA ASN A 387 9.39 -0.53 19.86
C ASN A 387 8.91 0.92 19.67
N LEU A 388 9.09 1.50 18.47
CA LEU A 388 8.56 2.82 18.14
C LEU A 388 7.03 2.85 18.18
N LEU A 389 6.35 1.81 17.68
CA LEU A 389 4.90 1.70 17.72
C LEU A 389 4.37 1.70 19.16
N THR A 390 5.00 0.91 20.02
CA THR A 390 4.60 0.77 21.43
C THR A 390 4.91 2.04 22.24
N GLN A 391 6.12 2.60 22.08
CA GLN A 391 6.59 3.71 22.92
C GLN A 391 6.11 5.09 22.42
N CYS A 392 6.05 5.30 21.10
CA CYS A 392 5.82 6.62 20.53
C CYS A 392 4.41 6.79 19.96
N PHE A 393 3.82 5.72 19.42
CA PHE A 393 2.58 5.80 18.63
C PHE A 393 1.36 5.17 19.32
N GLN A 394 1.47 4.78 20.59
CA GLN A 394 0.36 4.28 21.41
C GLN A 394 -0.40 3.10 20.76
N ASP A 395 0.32 2.21 20.07
CA ASP A 395 -0.25 1.06 19.36
C ASP A 395 -1.34 1.44 18.33
N ASP A 396 -1.19 2.59 17.66
CA ASP A 396 -2.11 3.06 16.63
C ASP A 396 -2.23 2.05 15.47
N LEU A 397 -3.46 1.60 15.23
CA LEU A 397 -3.77 0.56 14.24
C LEU A 397 -3.52 1.02 12.79
N VAL A 398 -3.71 2.31 12.48
CA VAL A 398 -3.46 2.88 11.14
C VAL A 398 -1.98 2.83 10.83
N ILE A 399 -1.13 3.24 11.80
CA ILE A 399 0.33 3.16 11.66
C ILE A 399 0.78 1.71 11.62
N GLN A 400 0.26 0.83 12.48
CA GLN A 400 0.60 -0.59 12.49
C GLN A 400 0.30 -1.26 11.13
N THR A 401 -0.88 -1.01 10.57
CA THR A 401 -1.29 -1.54 9.26
C THR A 401 -0.36 -1.04 8.15
N SER A 402 -0.03 0.25 8.21
CA SER A 402 0.91 0.89 7.30
C SER A 402 2.32 0.27 7.36
N LEU A 403 2.88 0.11 8.56
CA LEU A 403 4.18 -0.53 8.76
C LEU A 403 4.17 -1.97 8.27
N THR A 404 3.14 -2.74 8.61
CA THR A 404 2.96 -4.14 8.17
C THR A 404 2.99 -4.22 6.63
N LYS A 405 2.31 -3.30 5.95
CA LYS A 405 2.33 -3.20 4.50
C LYS A 405 3.73 -2.88 3.97
N SER A 406 4.43 -1.91 4.54
CA SER A 406 5.79 -1.55 4.12
C SER A 406 6.80 -2.69 4.31
N PHE A 407 6.73 -3.41 5.43
CA PHE A 407 7.53 -4.62 5.65
C PHE A 407 7.23 -5.68 4.59
N SER A 408 5.96 -5.90 4.27
CA SER A 408 5.58 -6.78 3.17
C SER A 408 6.17 -6.28 1.84
N ASP A 409 6.05 -5.00 1.52
CA ASP A 409 6.47 -4.47 0.22
C ASP A 409 7.97 -4.67 -0.03
N PHE A 410 8.86 -4.24 0.88
CA PHE A 410 10.31 -4.38 0.64
C PHE A 410 10.79 -5.84 0.72
N ILE A 411 10.23 -6.67 1.61
CA ILE A 411 10.59 -8.11 1.68
C ILE A 411 10.31 -8.81 0.35
N ASN A 412 9.23 -8.42 -0.34
CA ASN A 412 8.87 -9.00 -1.64
C ASN A 412 9.53 -8.31 -2.83
N MET A 413 10.14 -7.12 -2.66
CA MET A 413 11.07 -6.56 -3.65
C MET A 413 12.36 -7.40 -3.74
N PHE A 414 12.76 -8.04 -2.64
CA PHE A 414 13.91 -8.93 -2.62
C PHE A 414 13.58 -10.30 -3.25
N SER A 415 14.04 -10.53 -4.48
CA SER A 415 13.77 -11.79 -5.23
C SER A 415 14.19 -13.10 -4.55
N ARG A 416 15.07 -13.05 -3.53
CA ARG A 416 15.54 -14.25 -2.80
C ARG A 416 14.93 -14.38 -1.40
N SER A 417 13.97 -13.55 -1.02
CA SER A 417 13.39 -13.54 0.34
C SER A 417 12.84 -14.91 0.74
N SER A 418 12.03 -15.54 -0.13
CA SER A 418 11.46 -16.88 0.12
C SER A 418 12.51 -17.97 0.34
N GLU A 419 13.60 -17.92 -0.41
CA GLU A 419 14.72 -18.86 -0.25
C GLU A 419 15.48 -18.62 1.05
N TYR A 420 15.79 -17.35 1.34
CA TYR A 420 16.59 -16.95 2.50
C TYR A 420 15.86 -17.25 3.81
N VAL A 421 14.55 -16.97 3.89
CA VAL A 421 13.71 -17.35 5.03
C VAL A 421 13.71 -18.87 5.23
N SER A 422 13.62 -19.65 4.13
CA SER A 422 13.67 -21.11 4.22
C SER A 422 15.02 -21.65 4.71
N LEU A 423 16.13 -21.06 4.27
CA LEU A 423 17.48 -21.42 4.72
C LEU A 423 17.75 -21.02 6.16
N PHE A 424 17.26 -19.86 6.60
CA PHE A 424 17.33 -19.42 7.98
C PHE A 424 16.63 -20.42 8.92
N ILE A 425 15.43 -20.88 8.54
CA ILE A 425 14.71 -21.91 9.30
C ILE A 425 15.48 -23.25 9.28
N ASP A 426 16.02 -23.65 8.12
CA ASP A 426 16.81 -24.88 7.97
C ASP A 426 18.05 -24.90 8.88
N GLU A 427 18.81 -23.82 8.97
CA GLU A 427 20.01 -23.74 9.83
C GLU A 427 19.65 -23.62 11.33
N ASN A 428 18.58 -22.90 11.68
CA ASN A 428 18.11 -22.86 13.06
C ASN A 428 17.69 -24.26 13.56
N LEU A 429 17.01 -25.05 12.74
CA LEU A 429 16.57 -26.40 13.11
C LEU A 429 17.68 -27.46 13.10
N LYS A 430 18.79 -27.21 12.39
CA LYS A 430 19.98 -28.09 12.38
C LYS A 430 20.97 -27.82 13.50
N ARG A 431 21.15 -26.55 13.88
CA ARG A 431 22.22 -26.14 14.82
C ARG A 431 21.78 -25.05 15.79
N GLY A 432 20.91 -24.15 15.35
CA GLY A 432 20.51 -22.97 16.13
C GLY A 432 19.67 -23.27 17.37
N ILE A 433 19.07 -24.45 17.49
CA ILE A 433 18.32 -24.90 18.68
C ILE A 433 19.17 -25.67 19.69
N ARG A 434 20.43 -25.98 19.35
CA ARG A 434 21.31 -26.78 20.21
C ARG A 434 21.69 -25.99 21.46
N GLY A 435 21.26 -26.47 22.63
CA GLY A 435 21.56 -25.86 23.93
C GLY A 435 20.65 -24.69 24.32
N LYS A 436 19.58 -24.42 23.57
CA LYS A 436 18.57 -23.40 23.92
C LYS A 436 17.46 -23.99 24.78
N THR A 437 16.85 -23.14 25.60
CA THR A 437 15.65 -23.45 26.39
C THR A 437 14.41 -23.52 25.49
N GLU A 438 13.34 -24.19 25.94
CA GLU A 438 12.07 -24.27 25.20
C GLU A 438 11.48 -22.88 24.90
N ALA A 439 11.58 -21.93 25.84
CA ALA A 439 11.10 -20.57 25.66
C ALA A 439 11.88 -19.80 24.56
N GLU A 440 13.19 -19.99 24.48
CA GLU A 440 14.02 -19.39 23.42
C GLU A 440 13.74 -20.02 22.05
N ILE A 441 13.50 -21.33 22.01
CA ILE A 441 13.09 -22.03 20.79
C ILE A 441 11.75 -21.46 20.32
N ASP A 442 10.78 -21.30 21.23
CA ASP A 442 9.47 -20.74 20.92
C ASP A 442 9.55 -19.33 20.34
N ALA A 443 10.39 -18.46 20.91
CA ALA A 443 10.61 -17.11 20.41
C ALA A 443 11.22 -17.09 19.00
N VAL A 444 12.17 -17.99 18.71
CA VAL A 444 12.76 -18.12 17.36
C VAL A 444 11.72 -18.60 16.35
N LEU A 445 10.87 -19.56 16.74
CA LEU A 445 9.79 -20.05 15.89
C LEU A 445 8.77 -18.95 15.60
N ASP A 446 8.40 -18.11 16.58
CA ASP A 446 7.49 -16.98 16.35
C ASP A 446 8.08 -15.95 15.39
N LYS A 447 9.36 -15.60 15.54
CA LYS A 447 10.06 -14.72 14.59
C LYS A 447 10.06 -15.30 13.17
N ALA A 448 10.25 -16.60 13.01
CA ALA A 448 10.16 -17.26 11.71
C ALA A 448 8.75 -17.17 11.10
N ILE A 449 7.71 -17.36 11.91
CA ILE A 449 6.31 -17.23 11.47
C ILE A 449 5.97 -15.80 11.06
N VAL A 450 6.46 -14.79 11.80
CA VAL A 450 6.30 -13.38 11.44
C VAL A 450 6.87 -13.10 10.05
N LEU A 451 8.05 -13.61 9.73
CA LEU A 451 8.65 -13.44 8.39
C LEU A 451 7.84 -14.14 7.31
N ILE A 452 7.35 -15.36 7.58
CA ILE A 452 6.51 -16.12 6.65
C ILE A 452 5.22 -15.34 6.34
N ARG A 453 4.66 -14.62 7.31
CA ARG A 453 3.45 -13.80 7.14
C ARG A 453 3.65 -12.67 6.11
N TYR A 454 4.85 -12.08 6.06
CA TYR A 454 5.20 -11.02 5.12
C TYR A 454 5.50 -11.51 3.70
N LEU A 455 5.68 -12.81 3.47
CA LEU A 455 5.90 -13.36 2.13
C LEU A 455 4.60 -13.39 1.32
N LEU A 456 4.63 -12.81 0.12
CA LEU A 456 3.54 -12.90 -0.86
C LEU A 456 3.61 -14.22 -1.64
N ASP A 457 4.81 -14.67 -2.04
CA ASP A 457 5.04 -15.91 -2.80
C ASP A 457 5.23 -17.12 -1.89
N ARG A 458 4.18 -17.46 -1.13
CA ARG A 458 4.24 -18.54 -0.12
C ARG A 458 4.45 -19.93 -0.73
N ASP A 459 4.00 -20.15 -1.96
CA ASP A 459 4.21 -21.37 -2.73
C ASP A 459 5.68 -21.60 -3.13
N LEU A 460 6.41 -20.53 -3.43
CA LEU A 460 7.85 -20.59 -3.68
C LEU A 460 8.58 -20.95 -2.38
N PHE A 461 8.24 -20.30 -1.26
CA PHE A 461 8.72 -20.69 0.06
C PHE A 461 8.40 -22.16 0.38
N GLN A 462 7.17 -22.61 0.09
CA GLN A 462 6.75 -24.01 0.27
C GLN A 462 7.69 -24.97 -0.45
N THR A 463 8.04 -24.67 -1.69
CA THR A 463 8.93 -25.51 -2.52
C THR A 463 10.33 -25.61 -1.91
N TYR A 464 10.92 -24.48 -1.50
CA TYR A 464 12.21 -24.46 -0.82
C TYR A 464 12.17 -25.21 0.51
N TYR A 465 11.18 -24.92 1.36
CA TYR A 465 11.04 -25.56 2.66
C TYR A 465 10.79 -27.07 2.54
N GLN A 466 9.97 -27.52 1.59
CA GLN A 466 9.74 -28.94 1.30
C GLN A 466 11.06 -29.65 0.97
N ARG A 467 11.90 -29.01 0.15
CA ARG A 467 13.22 -29.55 -0.24
C ARG A 467 14.17 -29.64 0.94
N HIS A 468 14.22 -28.61 1.77
CA HIS A 468 15.08 -28.58 2.96
C HIS A 468 14.62 -29.61 4.00
N LEU A 469 13.32 -29.67 4.28
CA LEU A 469 12.73 -30.67 5.17
C LEU A 469 13.01 -32.10 4.70
N ALA A 470 12.83 -32.38 3.40
CA ALA A 470 13.10 -33.72 2.85
C ALA A 470 14.56 -34.15 3.06
N ARG A 471 15.51 -33.24 2.85
CA ARG A 471 16.94 -33.51 3.09
C ARG A 471 17.24 -33.72 4.58
N ARG A 472 16.65 -32.92 5.47
CA ARG A 472 16.85 -33.06 6.92
C ARG A 472 16.34 -34.41 7.44
N LEU A 473 15.13 -34.79 7.01
CA LEU A 473 14.49 -36.04 7.41
C LEU A 473 15.22 -37.28 6.86
N LEU A 474 15.58 -37.31 5.57
CA LEU A 474 16.24 -38.50 4.97
C LEU A 474 17.69 -38.67 5.42
N HIS A 475 18.39 -37.58 5.72
CA HIS A 475 19.79 -37.65 6.15
C HIS A 475 19.99 -37.65 7.66
N GLY A 476 18.90 -37.64 8.45
CA GLY A 476 18.95 -37.65 9.91
C GLY A 476 19.72 -36.46 10.48
N LYS A 477 19.49 -35.25 9.92
CA LYS A 477 20.17 -34.00 10.33
C LYS A 477 19.28 -33.07 11.18
N SER A 478 18.03 -33.44 11.43
CA SER A 478 17.16 -32.70 12.35
C SER A 478 17.62 -32.95 13.79
N GLU A 479 17.75 -31.89 14.59
CA GLU A 479 18.12 -32.03 16.01
C GLU A 479 16.96 -32.58 16.85
N SER A 480 15.72 -32.14 16.57
CA SER A 480 14.52 -32.63 17.25
C SER A 480 13.33 -32.76 16.30
N HIS A 481 12.69 -33.93 16.30
CA HIS A 481 11.46 -34.17 15.52
C HIS A 481 10.25 -33.42 16.09
N ASP A 482 10.25 -33.10 17.39
CA ASP A 482 9.12 -32.43 18.03
C ASP A 482 9.09 -30.95 17.68
N VAL A 483 10.24 -30.28 17.63
CA VAL A 483 10.37 -28.90 17.15
C VAL A 483 9.96 -28.79 15.67
N GLU A 484 10.32 -29.78 14.84
CA GLU A 484 9.89 -29.83 13.43
C GLU A 484 8.37 -29.98 13.28
N LYS A 485 7.70 -30.76 14.16
CA LYS A 485 6.24 -30.83 14.18
C LYS A 485 5.62 -29.53 14.68
N GLN A 486 6.23 -28.88 15.66
CA GLN A 486 5.75 -27.63 16.25
C GLN A 486 5.73 -26.50 15.21
N ILE A 487 6.82 -26.33 14.43
CA ILE A 487 6.85 -25.30 13.38
C ILE A 487 5.80 -25.58 12.28
N ILE A 488 5.58 -26.84 11.91
CA ILE A 488 4.53 -27.21 10.95
C ILE A 488 3.14 -26.91 11.52
N SER A 489 2.92 -27.14 12.82
CA SER A 489 1.66 -26.80 13.50
C SER A 489 1.40 -25.29 13.48
N ARG A 490 2.42 -24.47 13.75
CA ARG A 490 2.29 -23.01 13.66
C ARG A 490 2.04 -22.54 12.22
N MET A 491 2.76 -23.10 11.24
CA MET A 491 2.49 -22.84 9.82
C MET A 491 1.06 -23.23 9.41
N LYS A 492 0.51 -24.32 9.97
CA LYS A 492 -0.87 -24.76 9.71
C LYS A 492 -1.91 -23.79 10.26
N GLN A 493 -1.67 -23.22 11.44
CA GLN A 493 -2.56 -22.23 12.04
C GLN A 493 -2.62 -20.95 11.19
N GLU A 494 -1.48 -20.49 10.68
CA GLU A 494 -1.37 -19.24 9.92
C GLU A 494 -1.72 -19.39 8.43
N LEU A 495 -1.28 -20.48 7.78
CA LEU A 495 -1.37 -20.68 6.33
C LEU A 495 -2.43 -21.72 5.92
N GLY A 496 -3.01 -22.43 6.89
CA GLY A 496 -4.04 -23.44 6.68
C GLY A 496 -3.52 -24.84 6.33
N GLN A 497 -4.40 -25.83 6.48
CA GLN A 497 -4.09 -27.26 6.32
C GLN A 497 -3.65 -27.67 4.91
N GLN A 498 -4.17 -27.01 3.87
CA GLN A 498 -3.80 -27.37 2.49
C GLN A 498 -2.31 -27.10 2.21
N PHE A 499 -1.76 -26.05 2.84
CA PHE A 499 -0.35 -25.67 2.72
C PHE A 499 0.56 -26.73 3.36
N THR A 500 0.23 -27.19 4.56
CA THR A 500 1.08 -28.13 5.33
C THR A 500 0.87 -29.60 4.99
N SER A 501 -0.17 -29.93 4.20
CA SER A 501 -0.55 -31.31 3.86
C SER A 501 0.60 -32.19 3.35
N LYS A 502 1.49 -31.65 2.51
CA LYS A 502 2.67 -32.36 2.00
C LYS A 502 3.68 -32.65 3.11
N PHE A 503 3.95 -31.69 3.99
CA PHE A 503 4.90 -31.84 5.09
C PHE A 503 4.40 -32.88 6.11
N GLU A 504 3.13 -32.81 6.48
CA GLU A 504 2.48 -33.81 7.35
C GLU A 504 2.53 -35.21 6.71
N GLY A 505 2.33 -35.30 5.39
CA GLY A 505 2.47 -36.52 4.61
C GLY A 505 3.86 -37.13 4.68
N MET A 506 4.92 -36.31 4.62
CA MET A 506 6.31 -36.77 4.75
C MET A 506 6.59 -37.40 6.11
N PHE A 507 6.09 -36.81 7.21
CA PHE A 507 6.21 -37.40 8.55
C PHE A 507 5.43 -38.71 8.68
N ARG A 508 4.23 -38.78 8.11
CA ARG A 508 3.41 -39.99 8.11
C ARG A 508 4.08 -41.13 7.35
N ASP A 509 4.68 -40.84 6.20
CA ASP A 509 5.43 -41.83 5.42
C ASP A 509 6.61 -42.40 6.23
N LEU A 510 7.36 -41.56 6.96
CA LEU A 510 8.49 -42.03 7.78
C LEU A 510 8.05 -42.87 8.98
N ALA A 511 7.00 -42.45 9.69
CA ALA A 511 6.45 -43.22 10.81
C ALA A 511 5.96 -44.60 10.34
N THR A 512 5.18 -44.62 9.25
CA THR A 512 4.67 -45.86 8.63
C THR A 512 5.82 -46.74 8.12
N SER A 513 6.88 -46.14 7.58
CA SER A 513 8.04 -46.87 7.09
C SER A 513 8.86 -47.52 8.19
N SER A 514 8.98 -46.85 9.35
CA SER A 514 9.66 -47.42 10.52
C SER A 514 8.91 -48.65 11.05
N GLU A 515 7.58 -48.58 11.11
CA GLU A 515 6.73 -49.71 11.51
C GLU A 515 6.81 -50.86 10.50
N LEU A 516 6.76 -50.52 9.20
CA LEU A 516 6.89 -51.50 8.11
C LEU A 516 8.24 -52.21 8.14
N THR A 517 9.33 -51.48 8.41
CA THR A 517 10.66 -52.07 8.52
C THR A 517 10.75 -53.03 9.69
N THR A 518 10.21 -52.67 10.86
CA THR A 518 10.17 -53.57 12.02
C THR A 518 9.41 -54.85 11.69
N THR A 519 8.24 -54.72 11.08
CA THR A 519 7.41 -55.86 10.65
C THR A 519 8.11 -56.74 9.62
N TYR A 520 8.81 -56.14 8.65
CA TYR A 520 9.59 -56.90 7.66
C TYR A 520 10.78 -57.62 8.31
N ARG A 521 11.47 -56.97 9.24
CA ARG A 521 12.59 -57.58 9.98
C ARG A 521 12.13 -58.82 10.75
N ASP A 522 10.96 -58.76 11.38
CA ASP A 522 10.38 -59.90 12.09
C ASP A 522 9.95 -61.03 11.13
N HIS A 523 9.39 -60.67 9.97
CA HIS A 523 9.07 -61.65 8.91
C HIS A 523 10.33 -62.38 8.41
N VAL A 524 11.41 -61.64 8.10
CA VAL A 524 12.67 -62.21 7.61
C VAL A 524 13.34 -63.08 8.67
N ARG A 525 13.29 -62.69 9.95
CA ARG A 525 13.79 -63.52 11.05
C ARG A 525 13.06 -64.87 11.15
N ASN A 526 11.76 -64.89 10.86
CA ASN A 526 10.96 -66.11 10.88
C ASN A 526 11.19 -67.00 9.64
N VAL A 527 11.47 -66.40 8.47
CA VAL A 527 11.65 -67.12 7.20
C VAL A 527 13.09 -67.63 7.02
N SER A 528 14.11 -66.90 7.50
CA SER A 528 15.52 -67.14 7.18
C SER A 528 16.33 -67.74 8.34
N ALA A 529 15.72 -68.59 9.19
CA ALA A 529 16.33 -69.15 10.41
C ALA A 529 17.66 -69.91 10.15
N GLY A 530 18.78 -69.18 10.08
CA GLY A 530 20.14 -69.73 9.98
C GLY A 530 21.12 -68.99 9.04
N GLU A 531 20.68 -68.13 8.11
CA GLU A 531 21.59 -67.41 7.22
C GLU A 531 22.01 -66.03 7.76
N LYS A 532 23.23 -65.58 7.45
CA LYS A 532 23.68 -64.20 7.73
C LYS A 532 22.94 -63.24 6.80
N VAL A 533 21.78 -62.75 7.23
CA VAL A 533 20.98 -61.78 6.47
C VAL A 533 21.52 -60.37 6.68
N VAL A 534 21.67 -59.62 5.58
CA VAL A 534 21.97 -58.18 5.61
C VAL A 534 20.77 -57.43 6.20
N ASP A 535 20.99 -56.60 7.22
CA ASP A 535 19.92 -55.78 7.81
C ASP A 535 19.48 -54.70 6.82
N LEU A 536 18.18 -54.68 6.51
CA LEU A 536 17.58 -53.76 5.54
C LEU A 536 16.67 -52.78 6.28
N ASN A 537 16.97 -51.50 6.16
CA ASN A 537 16.14 -50.42 6.67
C ASN A 537 15.48 -49.71 5.49
N VAL A 538 14.14 -49.74 5.38
CA VAL A 538 13.42 -49.23 4.20
C VAL A 538 12.55 -48.03 4.57
N SER A 539 12.72 -46.95 3.81
CA SER A 539 11.79 -45.82 3.83
C SER A 539 10.93 -45.83 2.57
N VAL A 540 9.65 -46.15 2.71
CA VAL A 540 8.67 -46.14 1.62
C VAL A 540 7.99 -44.79 1.57
N LEU A 541 8.24 -44.05 0.49
CA LEU A 541 7.87 -42.65 0.37
C LEU A 541 6.80 -42.45 -0.72
N THR A 542 5.78 -41.65 -0.44
CA THR A 542 4.68 -41.37 -1.35
C THR A 542 5.09 -40.30 -2.37
N THR A 543 5.04 -40.61 -3.67
CA THR A 543 5.58 -39.75 -4.75
C THR A 543 5.06 -38.29 -4.73
N ASN A 544 3.81 -38.06 -4.29
CA ASN A 544 3.21 -36.71 -4.31
C ASN A 544 3.61 -35.82 -3.12
N TYR A 545 4.12 -36.39 -2.03
CA TYR A 545 4.50 -35.64 -0.83
C TYR A 545 5.96 -35.22 -0.82
N TRP A 546 6.81 -35.87 -1.60
CA TRP A 546 8.25 -35.66 -1.59
C TRP A 546 8.73 -34.93 -2.85
N PRO A 547 9.72 -34.02 -2.74
CA PRO A 547 10.26 -33.29 -3.88
C PRO A 547 10.91 -34.21 -4.92
N GLN A 548 10.58 -34.02 -6.20
CA GLN A 548 11.10 -34.84 -7.30
C GLN A 548 12.63 -34.78 -7.42
N ASP A 549 13.22 -33.61 -7.16
CA ASP A 549 14.67 -33.41 -7.23
C ASP A 549 15.41 -34.21 -6.14
N VAL A 550 14.81 -34.35 -4.96
CA VAL A 550 15.36 -35.15 -3.84
C VAL A 550 15.15 -36.64 -4.12
N MET A 551 14.06 -36.98 -4.80
CA MET A 551 13.73 -38.31 -5.26
C MET A 551 14.49 -38.71 -6.55
N GLY A 552 15.60 -38.06 -6.89
CA GLY A 552 16.47 -38.44 -8.01
C GLY A 552 15.82 -38.38 -9.41
N ARG A 553 14.67 -37.72 -9.56
CA ARG A 553 13.97 -37.57 -10.85
C ARG A 553 14.35 -36.24 -11.50
N GLN A 554 15.60 -36.11 -11.95
CA GLN A 554 15.94 -35.08 -12.94
C GLN A 554 15.56 -35.60 -14.32
N SER A 555 14.29 -35.48 -14.70
CA SER A 555 13.89 -35.68 -16.08
C SER A 555 14.22 -34.41 -16.87
N THR A 556 15.31 -34.44 -17.64
CA THR A 556 15.30 -33.77 -18.93
C THR A 556 14.16 -34.38 -19.74
N LEU A 557 13.25 -33.53 -20.21
CA LEU A 557 12.19 -33.90 -21.15
C LEU A 557 12.86 -34.47 -22.40
N GLY A 558 13.00 -35.80 -22.51
CA GLY A 558 13.59 -36.41 -23.70
C GLY A 558 14.00 -37.86 -23.53
N GLU A 559 14.47 -38.28 -22.35
CA GLU A 559 14.93 -39.66 -22.17
C GLU A 559 14.06 -40.42 -21.17
N ARG A 560 13.38 -41.44 -21.67
CA ARG A 560 12.81 -42.55 -20.91
C ARG A 560 13.89 -43.39 -20.20
N SER A 561 15.07 -42.84 -19.91
CA SER A 561 16.12 -43.56 -19.20
C SER A 561 15.82 -43.52 -17.71
N ARG A 562 14.90 -44.40 -17.30
CA ARG A 562 14.88 -44.99 -15.97
C ARG A 562 16.22 -45.73 -15.80
N ALA A 563 17.32 -45.02 -15.61
CA ALA A 563 18.63 -45.64 -15.45
C ALA A 563 18.63 -46.42 -14.13
N ALA A 564 18.22 -47.69 -14.21
CA ALA A 564 18.33 -48.64 -13.13
C ALA A 564 19.82 -48.88 -12.92
N CYS A 565 20.34 -48.50 -11.75
CA CYS A 565 21.67 -48.89 -11.32
C CYS A 565 21.74 -50.42 -11.28
N ASN A 566 22.82 -50.99 -11.79
CA ASN A 566 23.09 -52.41 -11.70
C ASN A 566 23.54 -52.73 -10.27
N TYR A 567 22.57 -53.09 -9.41
CA TYR A 567 22.86 -53.49 -8.04
C TYR A 567 23.54 -54.88 -7.99
N PRO A 568 24.43 -55.14 -7.01
CA PRO A 568 24.98 -56.47 -6.76
C PRO A 568 23.88 -57.52 -6.50
N SER A 569 24.16 -58.78 -6.82
CA SER A 569 23.21 -59.89 -6.71
C SER A 569 22.58 -60.04 -5.31
N ASP A 570 23.36 -59.82 -4.25
CA ASP A 570 22.88 -59.85 -2.86
C ASP A 570 21.83 -58.75 -2.59
N VAL A 571 22.05 -57.55 -3.12
CA VAL A 571 21.13 -56.41 -2.97
C VAL A 571 19.86 -56.63 -3.80
N GLN A 572 19.98 -57.19 -5.00
CA GLN A 572 18.83 -57.54 -5.84
C GLN A 572 17.91 -58.56 -5.16
N ARG A 573 18.50 -59.57 -4.49
CA ARG A 573 17.74 -60.57 -3.72
C ARG A 573 16.95 -59.92 -2.58
N LEU A 574 17.56 -58.98 -1.86
CA LEU A 574 16.90 -58.22 -0.79
C LEU A 574 15.76 -57.34 -1.33
N GLN A 575 15.99 -56.67 -2.47
CA GLN A 575 14.98 -55.86 -3.13
C GLN A 575 13.76 -56.69 -3.54
N ALA A 576 13.98 -57.86 -4.16
CA ALA A 576 12.92 -58.77 -4.58
C ALA A 576 12.14 -59.33 -3.38
N SER A 577 12.84 -59.74 -2.31
CA SER A 577 12.23 -60.24 -1.07
C SER A 577 11.31 -59.19 -0.44
N PHE A 578 11.78 -57.93 -0.33
CA PHE A 578 10.98 -56.85 0.21
C PHE A 578 9.79 -56.49 -0.69
N GLU A 579 9.98 -56.48 -2.02
CA GLU A 579 8.91 -56.17 -2.96
C GLU A 579 7.79 -57.20 -2.90
N GLN A 580 8.12 -58.49 -2.80
CA GLN A 580 7.12 -59.56 -2.59
C GLN A 580 6.35 -59.36 -1.27
N PHE A 581 7.05 -59.12 -0.16
CA PHE A 581 6.42 -58.86 1.13
C PHE A 581 5.49 -57.64 1.09
N TYR A 582 5.94 -56.54 0.47
CA TYR A 582 5.17 -55.31 0.39
C TYR A 582 3.92 -55.46 -0.48
N LEU A 583 4.05 -56.10 -1.64
CA LEU A 583 2.93 -56.30 -2.57
C LEU A 583 1.90 -57.29 -2.03
N ALA A 584 2.32 -58.31 -1.29
CA ALA A 584 1.40 -59.24 -0.61
C ALA A 584 0.47 -58.51 0.36
N ASN A 585 0.98 -57.49 1.08
CA ASN A 585 0.21 -56.71 2.04
C ASN A 585 -0.50 -55.50 1.41
N ARG A 586 -0.06 -55.03 0.24
CA ARG A 586 -0.55 -53.79 -0.41
C ARG A 586 -0.68 -53.96 -1.92
N ASN A 587 -1.80 -54.55 -2.35
CA ASN A 587 -2.15 -54.75 -3.76
C ASN A 587 -2.31 -53.43 -4.54
N GLY A 588 -1.95 -53.46 -5.83
CA GLY A 588 -2.14 -52.34 -6.77
C GLY A 588 -1.10 -51.21 -6.69
N ARG A 589 -0.03 -51.39 -5.91
CA ARG A 589 1.07 -50.41 -5.81
C ARG A 589 2.27 -50.85 -6.64
N LYS A 590 3.09 -49.89 -7.07
CA LYS A 590 4.37 -50.14 -7.74
C LYS A 590 5.49 -49.46 -6.96
N LEU A 591 6.52 -50.22 -6.60
CA LEU A 591 7.71 -49.69 -5.95
C LEU A 591 8.74 -49.21 -6.97
N THR A 592 9.57 -48.25 -6.59
CA THR A 592 10.71 -47.79 -7.38
C THR A 592 11.86 -47.51 -6.43
N TRP A 593 12.95 -48.24 -6.58
CA TRP A 593 14.12 -48.12 -5.73
C TRP A 593 14.94 -46.89 -6.11
N MET A 594 15.32 -46.10 -5.10
CA MET A 594 16.07 -44.85 -5.28
C MET A 594 17.46 -44.98 -4.62
N GLY A 595 18.50 -45.26 -5.41
CA GLY A 595 19.86 -45.42 -4.91
C GLY A 595 20.55 -44.11 -4.50
N SER A 596 20.05 -42.96 -4.95
CA SER A 596 20.64 -41.65 -4.66
C SER A 596 20.41 -41.16 -3.22
N ALA A 597 19.32 -41.60 -2.58
CA ALA A 597 18.91 -41.15 -1.25
C ALA A 597 19.32 -42.10 -0.11
N GLY A 598 19.81 -43.30 -0.45
CA GLY A 598 20.17 -44.34 0.52
C GLY A 598 21.61 -44.25 1.04
N SER A 599 21.85 -44.95 2.13
CA SER A 599 23.19 -45.23 2.67
C SER A 599 23.31 -46.71 3.02
N ALA A 600 24.55 -47.18 3.15
CA ALA A 600 24.87 -48.55 3.51
C ALA A 600 26.09 -48.56 4.44
N ASP A 601 26.10 -49.48 5.39
CA ASP A 601 27.24 -49.75 6.26
C ASP A 601 28.06 -50.91 5.69
N VAL A 602 29.29 -50.62 5.28
CA VAL A 602 30.21 -51.56 4.66
C VAL A 602 31.38 -51.83 5.59
N LYS A 603 31.72 -53.11 5.78
CA LYS A 603 32.93 -53.51 6.51
C LYS A 603 34.09 -53.63 5.53
N CYS A 604 35.05 -52.73 5.63
CA CYS A 604 36.24 -52.70 4.78
C CYS A 604 37.41 -53.34 5.51
N VAL A 605 38.02 -54.38 4.90
CA VAL A 605 39.22 -55.05 5.42
C VAL A 605 40.40 -54.66 4.53
N PHE A 606 41.43 -54.07 5.14
CA PHE A 606 42.65 -53.67 4.45
C PHE A 606 43.80 -54.62 4.85
N PRO A 607 44.47 -55.25 3.87
CA PRO A 607 45.56 -56.18 4.14
C PRO A 607 46.79 -55.48 4.75
N ALA A 608 47.64 -56.26 5.42
CA ALA A 608 48.91 -55.81 5.94
C ALA A 608 49.88 -55.50 4.80
N VAL A 609 50.54 -54.33 4.84
CA VAL A 609 51.54 -53.95 3.84
C VAL A 609 52.90 -54.45 4.29
N ALA A 610 53.47 -55.39 3.54
CA ALA A 610 54.77 -55.99 3.86
C ALA A 610 55.88 -54.93 3.93
N GLY A 611 56.68 -54.96 5.01
CA GLY A 611 57.85 -54.10 5.19
C GLY A 611 57.62 -52.69 5.79
N LYS A 612 56.40 -52.33 6.22
CA LYS A 612 56.12 -51.03 6.87
C LYS A 612 55.84 -51.14 8.38
N PRO A 613 56.47 -50.31 9.24
CA PRO A 613 56.21 -50.31 10.69
C PRO A 613 54.87 -49.63 11.04
N GLY A 614 54.25 -50.04 12.15
CA GLY A 614 53.03 -49.42 12.72
C GLY A 614 51.71 -50.04 12.23
N LEU A 615 50.63 -49.24 12.21
CA LEU A 615 49.28 -49.65 11.77
C LEU A 615 49.23 -50.20 10.33
N LEU A 616 50.22 -49.87 9.50
CA LEU A 616 50.35 -50.34 8.12
C LEU A 616 50.78 -51.82 8.00
N GLY A 617 51.51 -52.34 8.99
CA GLY A 617 52.00 -53.73 9.02
C GLY A 617 51.03 -54.74 9.63
N LYS A 618 49.81 -54.32 10.04
CA LYS A 618 48.73 -55.18 10.56
C LYS A 618 47.50 -55.08 9.67
N GLU A 619 46.65 -56.10 9.69
CA GLU A 619 45.32 -56.06 9.08
C GLU A 619 44.48 -54.95 9.76
N ARG A 620 43.86 -54.08 8.96
CA ARG A 620 43.03 -52.97 9.45
C ARG A 620 41.58 -53.21 9.05
N ARG A 621 40.66 -53.12 10.01
CA ARG A 621 39.22 -53.27 9.79
C ARG A 621 38.52 -51.95 10.12
N TYR A 622 37.76 -51.43 9.16
CA TYR A 622 36.97 -50.20 9.33
C TYR A 622 35.51 -50.46 9.00
N GLU A 623 34.60 -49.87 9.76
CA GLU A 623 33.17 -49.83 9.47
C GLU A 623 32.85 -48.49 8.80
N MET A 624 32.36 -48.52 7.56
CA MET A 624 32.15 -47.35 6.74
C MET A 624 30.67 -47.15 6.39
N ASN A 625 30.09 -46.05 6.83
CA ASN A 625 28.79 -45.60 6.33
C ASN A 625 29.01 -44.82 5.02
N VAL A 626 28.54 -45.38 3.90
CA VAL A 626 28.72 -44.84 2.54
C VAL A 626 27.37 -44.63 1.85
N PRO A 627 27.25 -43.69 0.90
CA PRO A 627 26.08 -43.62 0.01
C PRO A 627 25.87 -44.93 -0.75
N THR A 628 24.63 -45.30 -1.09
CA THR A 628 24.34 -46.58 -1.77
C THR A 628 25.11 -46.73 -3.09
N TYR A 629 25.19 -45.67 -3.91
CA TYR A 629 26.01 -45.72 -5.13
C TYR A 629 27.50 -45.91 -4.86
N ALA A 630 28.02 -45.37 -3.76
CA ALA A 630 29.41 -45.61 -3.37
C ALA A 630 29.63 -47.05 -2.91
N MET A 631 28.66 -47.69 -2.24
CA MET A 631 28.70 -49.12 -1.92
C MET A 631 28.75 -49.96 -3.20
N VAL A 632 27.91 -49.67 -4.21
CA VAL A 632 27.92 -50.40 -5.49
C VAL A 632 29.28 -50.29 -6.17
N VAL A 633 29.87 -49.10 -6.18
CA VAL A 633 31.22 -48.90 -6.74
C VAL A 633 32.28 -49.67 -5.96
N LEU A 634 32.27 -49.63 -4.62
CA LEU A 634 33.25 -50.34 -3.79
C LEU A 634 33.23 -51.86 -3.99
N LEU A 635 32.04 -52.44 -4.18
CA LEU A 635 31.91 -53.89 -4.37
C LEU A 635 32.52 -54.39 -5.68
N LEU A 636 32.63 -53.54 -6.71
CA LEU A 636 33.32 -53.90 -7.96
C LEU A 636 34.82 -54.17 -7.76
N PHE A 637 35.43 -53.58 -6.74
CA PHE A 637 36.87 -53.74 -6.46
C PHE A 637 37.18 -55.05 -5.71
N ASN A 638 36.17 -55.79 -5.24
CA ASN A 638 36.38 -57.11 -4.64
C ASN A 638 36.67 -58.20 -5.68
N GLU A 639 36.31 -57.97 -6.95
CA GLU A 639 36.52 -58.91 -8.06
C GLU A 639 37.84 -58.66 -8.83
N LEU A 640 38.63 -57.67 -8.42
CA LEU A 640 39.87 -57.27 -9.08
C LEU A 640 41.09 -57.83 -8.33
N GLU A 641 42.18 -58.08 -9.07
CA GLU A 641 43.47 -58.44 -8.47
C GLU A 641 44.17 -57.23 -7.84
N ASP A 642 45.09 -57.50 -6.90
CA ASP A 642 45.82 -56.46 -6.18
C ASP A 642 46.64 -55.57 -7.14
N GLY A 643 46.23 -54.31 -7.28
CA GLY A 643 46.90 -53.31 -8.11
C GLY A 643 46.19 -52.95 -9.41
N ASP A 644 45.12 -53.67 -9.76
CA ASP A 644 44.28 -53.32 -10.91
C ASP A 644 43.52 -52.01 -10.68
N SER A 645 43.26 -51.31 -11.79
CA SER A 645 42.53 -50.05 -11.78
C SER A 645 41.44 -50.01 -12.83
N LEU A 646 40.29 -49.50 -12.44
CA LEU A 646 39.15 -49.25 -13.33
C LEU A 646 39.11 -47.78 -13.75
N SER A 647 38.81 -47.52 -15.02
CA SER A 647 38.51 -46.17 -15.50
C SER A 647 37.13 -45.71 -15.08
N PHE A 648 36.90 -44.39 -15.11
CA PHE A 648 35.58 -43.79 -14.89
C PHE A 648 34.51 -44.42 -15.80
N GLU A 649 34.82 -44.61 -17.08
CA GLU A 649 33.93 -45.17 -18.09
C GLU A 649 33.62 -46.65 -17.84
N GLU A 650 34.59 -47.44 -17.38
CA GLU A 650 34.40 -48.85 -17.03
C GLU A 650 33.49 -49.01 -15.81
N ILE A 651 33.68 -48.18 -14.78
CA ILE A 651 32.81 -48.15 -13.60
C ILE A 651 31.40 -47.75 -14.03
N GLN A 652 31.26 -46.75 -14.90
CA GLN A 652 29.97 -46.32 -15.41
C GLN A 652 29.26 -47.42 -16.20
N ALA A 653 29.97 -48.11 -17.09
CA ALA A 653 29.41 -49.20 -17.89
C ALA A 653 28.95 -50.39 -17.01
N LYS A 654 29.74 -50.77 -15.99
CA LYS A 654 29.38 -51.85 -15.07
C LYS A 654 28.20 -51.50 -14.15
N THR A 655 28.18 -50.28 -13.61
CA THR A 655 27.18 -49.86 -12.61
C THR A 655 25.92 -49.22 -13.19
N ASN A 656 25.99 -48.72 -14.43
CA ASN A 656 24.94 -47.93 -15.09
C ASN A 656 24.48 -46.70 -14.27
N ILE A 657 25.37 -46.10 -13.48
CA ILE A 657 25.09 -44.90 -12.69
C ILE A 657 25.23 -43.65 -13.57
N SER A 658 24.36 -42.65 -13.36
CA SER A 658 24.44 -41.37 -14.07
C SER A 658 25.81 -40.70 -13.85
N THR A 659 26.32 -40.00 -14.86
CA THR A 659 27.65 -39.37 -14.79
C THR A 659 27.76 -38.42 -13.58
N ALA A 660 26.70 -37.65 -13.29
CA ALA A 660 26.66 -36.73 -12.16
C ALA A 660 26.69 -37.44 -10.80
N ASP A 661 25.94 -38.54 -10.63
CA ASP A 661 25.92 -39.28 -9.37
C ASP A 661 27.16 -40.13 -9.17
N LEU A 662 27.74 -40.66 -10.26
CA LEU A 662 29.00 -41.40 -10.21
C LEU A 662 30.16 -40.50 -9.79
N MET A 663 30.25 -39.28 -10.35
CA MET A 663 31.23 -38.29 -9.90
C MET A 663 31.10 -37.98 -8.40
N ARG A 664 29.88 -37.86 -7.87
CA ARG A 664 29.61 -37.62 -6.44
C ARG A 664 30.03 -38.81 -5.58
N ALA A 665 29.66 -40.03 -5.99
CA ALA A 665 30.02 -41.26 -5.28
C ALA A 665 31.54 -41.43 -5.21
N LEU A 666 32.24 -41.29 -6.34
CA LEU A 666 33.70 -41.39 -6.42
C LEU A 666 34.41 -40.28 -5.62
N THR A 667 33.88 -39.06 -5.62
CA THR A 667 34.42 -37.97 -4.77
C THR A 667 34.36 -38.33 -3.28
N ALA A 668 33.28 -38.98 -2.83
CA ALA A 668 33.11 -39.38 -1.44
C ALA A 668 34.11 -40.47 -0.98
N ILE A 669 34.52 -41.38 -1.88
CA ILE A 669 35.35 -42.54 -1.52
C ILE A 669 36.80 -42.50 -2.05
N ALA A 670 37.12 -41.62 -3.00
CA ALA A 670 38.46 -41.51 -3.59
C ALA A 670 39.17 -40.17 -3.28
N VAL A 671 38.41 -39.08 -3.10
CA VAL A 671 39.00 -37.75 -2.87
C VAL A 671 39.02 -37.39 -1.39
N ALA A 672 37.88 -37.60 -0.71
CA ALA A 672 37.68 -37.19 0.68
C ALA A 672 38.71 -37.84 1.64
N PRO A 673 39.53 -37.05 2.37
CA PRO A 673 40.62 -37.59 3.19
C PRO A 673 40.16 -38.58 4.28
N LYS A 674 38.94 -38.38 4.81
CA LYS A 674 38.37 -39.22 5.88
C LYS A 674 37.90 -40.59 5.38
N SER A 675 37.65 -40.76 4.09
CA SER A 675 37.01 -41.93 3.51
C SER A 675 37.68 -42.36 2.20
N ARG A 676 39.00 -42.11 2.07
CA ARG A 676 39.81 -42.41 0.87
C ARG A 676 40.14 -43.91 0.76
N VAL A 677 39.12 -44.71 0.49
CA VAL A 677 39.24 -46.16 0.24
C VAL A 677 39.83 -46.44 -1.14
N LEU A 678 39.55 -45.57 -2.12
CA LEU A 678 40.10 -45.66 -3.47
C LEU A 678 41.22 -44.62 -3.65
N ALA A 679 42.26 -44.99 -4.38
CA ALA A 679 43.27 -44.10 -4.90
C ALA A 679 42.86 -43.67 -6.31
N LYS A 680 43.16 -42.42 -6.67
CA LYS A 680 42.80 -41.82 -7.95
C LYS A 680 44.06 -41.40 -8.70
N GLU A 681 44.13 -41.71 -9.99
CA GLU A 681 45.16 -41.28 -10.91
C GLU A 681 44.55 -40.48 -12.08
N PRO A 682 44.97 -39.22 -12.30
CA PRO A 682 45.91 -38.41 -11.51
C PRO A 682 45.32 -37.91 -10.17
N PRO A 683 46.14 -37.65 -9.12
CA PRO A 683 45.66 -37.28 -7.78
C PRO A 683 45.17 -35.82 -7.71
N THR A 684 44.03 -35.54 -8.35
CA THR A 684 43.39 -34.23 -8.39
C THR A 684 42.13 -34.20 -7.52
N LYS A 685 41.74 -33.00 -7.07
CA LYS A 685 40.55 -32.81 -6.21
C LYS A 685 39.21 -33.00 -6.94
N ALA A 686 39.16 -32.91 -8.27
CA ALA A 686 37.94 -32.98 -9.06
C ALA A 686 37.93 -34.25 -9.90
N VAL A 687 36.88 -35.08 -9.80
CA VAL A 687 36.67 -36.30 -10.61
C VAL A 687 36.22 -35.92 -12.02
N LYS A 688 36.83 -36.51 -13.04
CA LYS A 688 36.60 -36.29 -14.47
C LYS A 688 36.51 -37.62 -15.22
N ALA A 689 35.92 -37.56 -16.43
CA ALA A 689 35.99 -38.64 -17.41
C ALA A 689 37.46 -38.93 -17.76
N GLY A 690 37.84 -40.20 -17.84
CA GLY A 690 39.21 -40.68 -18.05
C GLY A 690 40.07 -40.87 -16.79
N ASP A 691 39.58 -40.50 -15.60
CA ASP A 691 40.29 -40.79 -14.34
C ASP A 691 40.29 -42.31 -14.05
N ARG A 692 41.40 -42.82 -13.49
CA ARG A 692 41.51 -44.23 -13.05
C ARG A 692 41.47 -44.34 -11.53
N PHE A 693 40.84 -45.40 -11.05
CA PHE A 693 40.65 -45.69 -9.63
C PHE A 693 41.18 -47.07 -9.28
N SER A 694 41.94 -47.16 -8.19
CA SER A 694 42.48 -48.42 -7.65
C SER A 694 42.24 -48.51 -6.15
N PHE A 695 42.35 -49.71 -5.58
CA PHE A 695 42.17 -49.92 -4.15
C PHE A 695 43.34 -49.30 -3.34
N ASN A 696 43.03 -48.44 -2.36
CA ASN A 696 44.05 -47.78 -1.54
C ASN A 696 44.44 -48.62 -0.32
N SER A 697 45.39 -49.54 -0.49
CA SER A 697 45.93 -50.37 0.59
C SER A 697 46.56 -49.56 1.74
N SER A 698 47.02 -48.33 1.46
CA SER A 698 47.71 -47.45 2.42
C SER A 698 46.79 -46.60 3.32
N PHE A 699 45.47 -46.70 3.15
CA PHE A 699 44.50 -45.90 3.90
C PHE A 699 44.57 -46.13 5.42
N GLN A 700 44.52 -45.02 6.18
CA GLN A 700 44.53 -45.01 7.63
C GLN A 700 43.53 -43.98 8.17
N SER A 701 42.84 -44.33 9.25
CA SER A 701 41.92 -43.46 9.96
C SER A 701 42.16 -43.55 11.47
N LYS A 702 41.94 -42.45 12.18
CA LYS A 702 41.97 -42.43 13.66
C LYS A 702 40.75 -43.10 14.29
N THR A 703 39.64 -43.22 13.55
CA THR A 703 38.37 -43.81 14.03
C THR A 703 38.05 -45.08 13.25
N VAL A 704 37.61 -46.12 13.98
CA VAL A 704 37.18 -47.40 13.40
C VAL A 704 35.88 -47.25 12.60
N ARG A 705 34.95 -46.43 13.10
CA ARG A 705 33.73 -46.03 12.37
C ARG A 705 33.97 -44.75 11.59
N ILE A 706 33.71 -44.81 10.30
CA ILE A 706 33.94 -43.71 9.36
C ILE A 706 32.63 -43.43 8.63
N LYS A 707 32.21 -42.17 8.61
CA LYS A 707 31.08 -41.74 7.78
C LYS A 707 31.61 -41.01 6.57
N ALA A 708 31.41 -41.58 5.39
CA ALA A 708 31.74 -40.91 4.14
C ALA A 708 30.80 -39.70 3.96
N PRO A 709 31.32 -38.55 3.50
CA PRO A 709 30.49 -37.37 3.30
C PRO A 709 29.53 -37.61 2.15
N ILE A 710 28.25 -37.29 2.37
CA ILE A 710 27.27 -37.24 1.28
C ILE A 710 27.48 -35.92 0.54
N ILE A 711 28.00 -36.01 -0.68
CA ILE A 711 28.26 -34.85 -1.54
C ILE A 711 26.90 -34.25 -1.97
N ASN A 712 26.71 -32.94 -1.74
CA ASN A 712 25.47 -32.17 -1.93
C ASN A 712 24.32 -32.41 -0.94
N ALA A 713 24.57 -33.02 0.23
CA ALA A 713 23.55 -33.16 1.29
C ALA A 713 23.29 -31.88 2.12
N VAL A 714 23.91 -30.75 1.76
CA VAL A 714 23.72 -29.47 2.43
C VAL A 714 22.87 -28.59 1.52
N SER A 715 21.79 -28.05 2.06
CA SER A 715 21.02 -27.00 1.41
C SER A 715 21.96 -25.82 1.16
N LYS A 716 22.16 -25.50 -0.11
CA LYS A 716 22.90 -24.33 -0.56
C LYS A 716 21.91 -23.36 -1.20
N VAL A 717 22.28 -22.09 -1.22
CA VAL A 717 21.63 -21.11 -2.07
C VAL A 717 21.74 -21.58 -3.53
N GLU A 718 20.63 -21.53 -4.25
CA GLU A 718 20.56 -21.89 -5.66
C GLU A 718 21.36 -20.90 -6.51
N ASP A 719 22.01 -21.42 -7.54
CA ASP A 719 22.58 -20.55 -8.56
C ASP A 719 21.47 -19.85 -9.36
N THR A 720 21.79 -18.74 -10.04
CA THR A 720 20.83 -17.94 -10.80
C THR A 720 20.06 -18.77 -11.83
N GLN A 721 20.71 -19.75 -12.47
CA GLN A 721 20.06 -20.67 -13.40
C GLN A 721 19.20 -21.73 -12.69
N GLU A 722 19.68 -22.30 -11.57
CA GLU A 722 18.92 -23.26 -10.75
C GLU A 722 17.62 -22.60 -10.24
N ARG A 723 17.72 -21.33 -9.80
CA ARG A 723 16.60 -20.53 -9.31
C ARG A 723 15.57 -20.25 -10.40
N ARG A 724 15.99 -19.80 -11.58
CA ARG A 724 15.09 -19.60 -12.73
C ARG A 724 14.33 -20.88 -13.06
N ASN A 725 15.02 -22.02 -13.07
CA ASN A 725 14.37 -23.31 -13.31
C ASN A 725 13.35 -23.66 -12.21
N THR A 726 13.65 -23.35 -10.94
CA THR A 726 12.70 -23.53 -9.82
C THR A 726 11.49 -22.59 -9.96
N GLU A 727 11.70 -21.32 -10.30
CA GLU A 727 10.66 -20.32 -10.58
C GLU A 727 9.76 -20.75 -11.74
N ASP A 728 10.34 -21.23 -12.85
CA ASP A 728 9.59 -21.70 -14.03
C ASP A 728 8.70 -22.90 -13.71
N LYS A 729 9.24 -23.90 -12.99
CA LYS A 729 8.45 -25.05 -12.50
C LYS A 729 7.32 -24.61 -11.57
N ASN A 730 7.58 -23.62 -10.71
CA ASN A 730 6.56 -23.07 -9.83
C ASN A 730 5.49 -22.31 -10.62
N ASN A 731 5.87 -21.52 -11.62
CA ASN A 731 4.96 -20.80 -12.51
C ASN A 731 4.06 -21.75 -13.33
N GLN A 732 4.59 -22.88 -13.80
CA GLN A 732 3.79 -23.94 -14.41
C GLN A 732 2.77 -24.52 -13.43
N THR A 733 3.19 -24.74 -12.17
CA THR A 733 2.28 -25.21 -11.11
C THR A 733 1.19 -24.17 -10.80
N ARG A 734 1.55 -22.88 -10.76
CA ARG A 734 0.61 -21.76 -10.61
C ARG A 734 -0.43 -21.75 -11.72
N ALA A 735 -0.03 -21.98 -12.97
CA ALA A 735 -0.95 -22.05 -14.11
C ALA A 735 -2.04 -23.12 -13.90
N HIS A 736 -1.68 -24.32 -13.44
CA HIS A 736 -2.64 -25.38 -13.13
C HIS A 736 -3.55 -25.05 -11.95
N ILE A 737 -3.02 -24.35 -10.93
CA ILE A 737 -3.81 -23.91 -9.78
C ILE A 737 -4.83 -22.84 -10.20
N VAL A 738 -4.40 -21.89 -11.04
CA VAL A 738 -5.26 -20.85 -11.62
C VAL A 738 -6.36 -21.49 -12.46
N ASP A 739 -6.03 -22.46 -13.32
CA ASP A 739 -7.03 -23.20 -14.10
C ASP A 739 -8.11 -23.83 -13.20
N ALA A 740 -7.67 -24.56 -12.17
CA ALA A 740 -8.57 -25.24 -11.25
C ALA A 740 -9.44 -24.26 -10.44
N ALA A 741 -8.90 -23.07 -10.11
CA ALA A 741 -9.64 -22.01 -9.44
C ALA A 741 -10.71 -21.41 -10.36
N ILE A 742 -10.34 -21.05 -11.59
CA ILE A 742 -11.27 -20.50 -12.61
C ILE A 742 -12.41 -21.50 -12.86
N VAL A 743 -12.09 -22.76 -13.17
CA VAL A 743 -13.09 -23.81 -13.45
C VAL A 743 -14.01 -24.02 -12.25
N ARG A 744 -13.50 -23.98 -11.01
CA ARG A 744 -14.32 -24.14 -9.80
C ARG A 744 -15.28 -22.97 -9.61
N ILE A 745 -14.81 -21.73 -9.79
CA ILE A 745 -15.61 -20.52 -9.69
C ILE A 745 -16.71 -20.54 -10.76
N MET A 746 -16.34 -20.75 -12.02
CA MET A 746 -17.28 -20.78 -13.14
C MET A 746 -18.27 -21.94 -13.07
N LYS A 747 -17.85 -23.11 -12.56
CA LYS A 747 -18.77 -24.22 -12.31
C LYS A 747 -19.87 -23.87 -11.30
N SER A 748 -19.53 -23.07 -10.27
CA SER A 748 -20.46 -22.64 -9.23
C SER A 748 -21.36 -21.48 -9.66
N ARG A 749 -20.79 -20.50 -10.37
CA ARG A 749 -21.47 -19.23 -10.71
C ARG A 749 -22.19 -19.28 -12.05
N LYS A 750 -21.77 -20.19 -12.95
CA LYS A 750 -22.22 -20.36 -14.34
C LYS A 750 -21.88 -19.17 -15.25
N GLU A 751 -22.20 -17.96 -14.83
CA GLU A 751 -21.93 -16.72 -15.55
C GLU A 751 -21.27 -15.69 -14.62
N LEU A 752 -20.29 -14.96 -15.14
CA LEU A 752 -19.53 -13.96 -14.40
C LEU A 752 -18.89 -12.98 -15.38
N SER A 753 -18.90 -11.68 -15.06
CA SER A 753 -18.14 -10.71 -15.85
C SER A 753 -16.63 -10.96 -15.71
N HIS A 754 -15.85 -10.68 -16.75
CA HIS A 754 -14.39 -10.87 -16.72
C HIS A 754 -13.72 -10.17 -15.52
N SER A 755 -14.14 -8.94 -15.19
CA SER A 755 -13.58 -8.19 -14.05
C SER A 755 -13.90 -8.85 -12.71
N GLN A 756 -15.12 -9.40 -12.55
CA GLN A 756 -15.51 -10.09 -11.33
C GLN A 756 -14.82 -11.46 -11.23
N LEU A 757 -14.70 -12.19 -12.34
CA LEU A 757 -13.98 -13.47 -12.39
C LEU A 757 -12.51 -13.26 -11.99
N VAL A 758 -11.83 -12.27 -12.58
CA VAL A 758 -10.44 -11.94 -12.20
C VAL A 758 -10.36 -11.57 -10.71
N SER A 759 -11.28 -10.75 -10.21
CA SER A 759 -11.30 -10.36 -8.79
C SER A 759 -11.56 -11.54 -7.84
N GLU A 760 -12.46 -12.46 -8.18
CA GLU A 760 -12.77 -13.64 -7.37
C GLU A 760 -11.63 -14.67 -7.42
N VAL A 761 -10.99 -14.84 -8.58
CA VAL A 761 -9.76 -15.66 -8.73
C VAL A 761 -8.63 -15.07 -7.89
N VAL A 762 -8.39 -13.76 -7.96
CA VAL A 762 -7.39 -13.08 -7.12
C VAL A 762 -7.71 -13.29 -5.64
N SER A 763 -8.96 -13.07 -5.23
CA SER A 763 -9.39 -13.24 -3.84
C SER A 763 -9.23 -14.67 -3.34
N GLN A 764 -9.43 -15.69 -4.19
CA GLN A 764 -9.25 -17.08 -3.80
C GLN A 764 -7.77 -17.49 -3.73
N LEU A 765 -6.91 -16.90 -4.57
CA LEU A 765 -5.50 -17.28 -4.68
C LEU A 765 -4.56 -16.46 -3.80
N VAL A 766 -4.96 -15.27 -3.33
CA VAL A 766 -4.13 -14.35 -2.52
C VAL A 766 -3.53 -15.01 -1.27
N GLY A 767 -4.20 -16.01 -0.70
CA GLY A 767 -3.69 -16.77 0.44
C GLY A 767 -2.49 -17.67 0.13
N ARG A 768 -2.24 -17.97 -1.17
CA ARG A 768 -1.17 -18.87 -1.64
C ARG A 768 -0.05 -18.15 -2.38
N PHE A 769 -0.40 -17.27 -3.31
CA PHE A 769 0.55 -16.42 -4.04
C PHE A 769 -0.19 -15.19 -4.59
N LYS A 770 0.54 -14.16 -5.02
CA LYS A 770 -0.05 -13.00 -5.69
C LYS A 770 -0.18 -13.30 -7.19
N PRO A 771 -1.38 -13.62 -7.72
CA PRO A 771 -1.52 -13.95 -9.13
C PRO A 771 -1.41 -12.68 -9.99
N GLU A 772 -0.61 -12.74 -11.05
CA GLU A 772 -0.60 -11.68 -12.04
C GLU A 772 -1.88 -11.69 -12.88
N VAL A 773 -2.45 -10.51 -13.10
CA VAL A 773 -3.66 -10.37 -13.93
C VAL A 773 -3.41 -10.84 -15.36
N SER A 774 -2.21 -10.61 -15.89
CA SER A 774 -1.74 -11.12 -17.19
C SER A 774 -1.84 -12.65 -17.28
N LEU A 775 -1.37 -13.36 -16.25
CA LEU A 775 -1.43 -14.81 -16.17
C LEU A 775 -2.87 -15.30 -16.12
N ILE A 776 -3.73 -14.71 -15.29
CA ILE A 776 -5.15 -15.09 -15.20
C ILE A 776 -5.83 -14.94 -16.56
N LYS A 777 -5.62 -13.82 -17.25
CA LYS A 777 -6.15 -13.59 -18.60
C LYS A 777 -5.73 -14.67 -19.58
N LYS A 778 -4.42 -14.94 -19.66
CA LYS A 778 -3.89 -16.00 -20.52
C LYS A 778 -4.52 -17.36 -20.20
N ARG A 779 -4.71 -17.68 -18.92
CA ARG A 779 -5.33 -18.95 -18.49
C ARG A 779 -6.82 -19.02 -18.83
N ILE A 780 -7.54 -17.90 -18.79
CA ILE A 780 -8.93 -17.84 -19.26
C ILE A 780 -8.97 -18.20 -20.75
N GLU A 781 -8.14 -17.58 -21.60
CA GLU A 781 -8.07 -17.93 -23.04
C GLU A 781 -7.76 -19.42 -23.25
N ASP A 782 -6.76 -19.93 -22.54
CA ASP A 782 -6.38 -21.34 -22.64
C ASP A 782 -7.52 -22.28 -22.22
N LEU A 783 -8.42 -21.86 -21.32
CA LEU A 783 -9.58 -22.65 -20.90
C LEU A 783 -10.75 -22.55 -21.89
N ILE A 784 -10.89 -21.43 -22.60
CA ILE A 784 -11.88 -21.27 -23.68
C ILE A 784 -11.50 -22.14 -24.87
N VAL A 785 -10.23 -22.10 -25.29
CA VAL A 785 -9.69 -22.97 -26.35
C VAL A 785 -9.87 -24.46 -26.02
N ARG A 786 -9.86 -24.82 -24.73
CA ARG A 786 -10.09 -26.19 -24.25
C ARG A 786 -11.57 -26.49 -23.97
N GLU A 787 -12.49 -25.61 -24.34
CA GLU A 787 -13.95 -25.76 -24.18
C GLU A 787 -14.40 -25.93 -22.71
N TYR A 788 -13.61 -25.47 -21.74
CA TYR A 788 -14.03 -25.42 -20.32
C TYR A 788 -14.88 -24.19 -20.02
N LEU A 789 -14.72 -23.13 -20.83
CA LEU A 789 -15.37 -21.85 -20.64
C LEU A 789 -15.92 -21.33 -21.95
N GLU A 790 -17.16 -20.89 -21.83
CA GLU A 790 -17.88 -19.94 -22.66
C GLU A 790 -17.33 -18.53 -22.67
N ARG A 791 -17.14 -17.87 -23.81
CA ARG A 791 -17.55 -16.47 -23.84
C ARG A 791 -18.91 -16.44 -24.55
N PRO A 792 -20.00 -16.10 -23.84
CA PRO A 792 -21.29 -15.95 -24.48
C PRO A 792 -21.18 -14.77 -25.46
N ASP A 793 -21.14 -15.11 -26.76
CA ASP A 793 -21.01 -14.28 -27.96
C ASP A 793 -19.88 -13.22 -27.94
N GLU A 794 -18.91 -13.41 -28.85
CA GLU A 794 -17.67 -12.63 -28.87
C GLU A 794 -17.27 -12.08 -30.23
N GLU A 795 -16.93 -10.77 -30.33
CA GLU A 795 -15.68 -10.26 -30.95
C GLU A 795 -15.41 -8.72 -30.83
N GLU A 796 -14.54 -8.32 -29.88
CA GLU A 796 -13.50 -7.23 -29.82
C GLU A 796 -13.55 -5.82 -30.51
N ALA A 797 -13.43 -4.74 -29.67
CA ALA A 797 -12.85 -3.36 -29.83
C ALA A 797 -13.77 -2.08 -29.97
N PRO A 798 -13.52 -0.94 -29.25
CA PRO A 798 -14.54 -0.01 -28.71
C PRO A 798 -15.21 0.92 -29.75
N SER A 799 -16.56 0.93 -29.87
CA SER A 799 -17.29 1.90 -30.71
C SER A 799 -18.76 2.16 -30.28
N THR A 800 -19.41 3.17 -30.89
CA THR A 800 -20.32 4.16 -30.27
C THR A 800 -21.85 3.90 -30.34
N TYR A 801 -22.33 2.65 -30.58
CA TYR A 801 -23.77 2.31 -30.71
C TYR A 801 -24.21 1.16 -29.79
N ARG A 802 -25.43 1.19 -29.20
CA ARG A 802 -25.90 0.22 -28.16
C ARG A 802 -25.92 -1.25 -28.59
N ASP A 803 -26.30 -1.56 -29.82
CA ASP A 803 -26.32 -2.94 -30.33
C ASP A 803 -24.95 -3.37 -30.92
N HIS A 804 -24.11 -2.40 -31.30
CA HIS A 804 -22.72 -2.63 -31.72
C HIS A 804 -21.74 -2.77 -30.52
N ILE A 805 -22.09 -2.22 -29.34
CA ILE A 805 -21.39 -2.45 -28.06
C ILE A 805 -21.44 -3.92 -27.64
N ALA A 806 -22.51 -4.64 -28.01
CA ALA A 806 -22.63 -6.07 -27.75
C ALA A 806 -21.70 -6.88 -28.65
N GLU A 807 -21.52 -6.47 -29.90
CA GLU A 807 -20.61 -7.09 -30.87
C GLU A 807 -19.13 -6.88 -30.46
N LEU A 808 -18.75 -5.66 -30.05
CA LEU A 808 -17.34 -5.21 -29.96
C LEU A 808 -16.70 -5.17 -28.54
N GLN A 809 -17.14 -5.98 -27.56
CA GLN A 809 -16.49 -6.24 -26.26
C GLN A 809 -15.59 -5.14 -25.63
N ASN A 810 -16.09 -3.91 -25.45
CA ASN A 810 -15.29 -2.87 -24.79
C ASN A 810 -16.06 -2.02 -23.78
N LYS A 811 -15.34 -1.54 -22.75
CA LYS A 811 -15.90 -0.65 -21.73
C LYS A 811 -16.36 0.65 -22.39
N LYS A 812 -17.61 1.04 -22.14
CA LYS A 812 -18.18 2.33 -22.54
C LYS A 812 -17.21 3.47 -22.17
N PRO A 813 -16.59 4.18 -23.14
CA PRO A 813 -15.63 5.24 -22.84
C PRO A 813 -16.36 6.38 -22.12
N LYS A 814 -15.75 6.95 -21.07
CA LYS A 814 -16.39 8.01 -20.24
C LYS A 814 -16.60 9.34 -20.99
N GLN A 815 -15.90 9.53 -22.12
CA GLN A 815 -16.01 10.68 -23.01
C GLN A 815 -16.03 10.16 -24.46
N PRO A 816 -16.78 10.77 -25.39
CA PRO A 816 -16.68 10.44 -26.80
C PRO A 816 -15.27 10.76 -27.32
N PHE A 817 -14.73 9.83 -28.09
CA PHE A 817 -13.46 9.95 -28.78
C PHE A 817 -13.74 10.03 -30.27
N PHE A 818 -12.98 10.84 -31.01
CA PHE A 818 -13.18 11.10 -32.43
C PHE A 818 -11.86 11.06 -33.19
N PHE A 819 -11.94 10.76 -34.48
CA PHE A 819 -10.81 10.72 -35.40
C PHE A 819 -10.87 11.90 -36.36
N LEU A 820 -9.71 12.35 -36.84
CA LEU A 820 -9.63 13.32 -37.93
C LEU A 820 -9.38 12.58 -39.24
N LYS A 821 -10.10 12.99 -40.30
CA LYS A 821 -9.84 12.54 -41.67
C LYS A 821 -9.42 13.74 -42.54
N PRO A 822 -8.42 13.58 -43.42
CA PRO A 822 -8.05 14.63 -44.37
C PRO A 822 -9.15 14.80 -45.44
N PRO A 823 -9.33 16.00 -46.00
CA PRO A 823 -10.29 16.22 -47.09
C PRO A 823 -10.06 15.34 -48.32
N SER A 824 -8.84 14.87 -48.56
CA SER A 824 -8.51 13.95 -49.67
C SER A 824 -9.13 12.56 -49.53
N SER A 825 -9.61 12.19 -48.34
CA SER A 825 -10.33 10.92 -48.13
C SER A 825 -11.75 10.94 -48.70
N ILE A 826 -12.35 12.12 -48.91
CA ILE A 826 -13.72 12.27 -49.39
C ILE A 826 -13.83 11.78 -50.83
N LEU A 827 -14.72 10.81 -51.07
CA LEU A 827 -15.07 10.31 -52.41
C LEU A 827 -16.56 10.55 -52.65
N LEU A 828 -16.88 11.50 -53.55
CA LEU A 828 -18.27 11.81 -53.89
C LEU A 828 -18.83 10.84 -54.95
N PRO A 829 -20.16 10.76 -55.11
CA PRO A 829 -20.78 9.84 -56.07
C PRO A 829 -20.26 10.08 -57.50
N GLY A 830 -19.84 9.01 -58.17
CA GLY A 830 -19.34 9.07 -59.55
C GLY A 830 -17.90 9.54 -59.73
N GLN A 831 -17.15 9.84 -58.66
CA GLN A 831 -15.74 10.28 -58.76
C GLN A 831 -14.72 9.15 -58.93
N GLY A 832 -15.13 7.89 -58.78
CA GLY A 832 -14.26 6.73 -58.94
C GLY A 832 -14.51 5.65 -57.88
N PRO A 833 -13.65 4.61 -57.84
CA PRO A 833 -13.72 3.55 -56.84
C PRO A 833 -13.10 3.94 -55.50
N CYS A 834 -13.45 3.21 -54.44
CA CYS A 834 -12.74 3.22 -53.16
C CYS A 834 -11.45 2.39 -53.30
N LEU A 835 -10.30 3.01 -53.11
CA LEU A 835 -9.00 2.42 -53.38
C LEU A 835 -8.43 1.73 -52.13
N GLN A 836 -8.24 0.41 -52.19
CA GLN A 836 -7.55 -0.34 -51.14
C GLN A 836 -6.03 -0.26 -51.35
N PRO A 837 -5.23 0.28 -50.41
CA PRO A 837 -3.77 0.23 -50.49
C PRO A 837 -3.24 -1.21 -50.39
N ARG A 838 -2.07 -1.50 -50.97
CA ARG A 838 -1.50 -2.86 -50.93
C ARG A 838 -1.15 -3.24 -49.49
N GLY A 839 -1.45 -4.48 -49.11
CA GLY A 839 -1.21 -4.98 -47.75
C GLY A 839 -2.17 -4.46 -46.68
N VAL A 840 -3.18 -3.64 -47.02
CA VAL A 840 -4.13 -3.08 -46.05
C VAL A 840 -5.43 -3.90 -45.99
N ARG A 841 -5.89 -4.21 -44.78
CA ARG A 841 -7.21 -4.79 -44.53
C ARG A 841 -8.22 -3.67 -44.31
N MET A 842 -9.08 -3.42 -45.29
CA MET A 842 -10.02 -2.31 -45.29
C MET A 842 -11.39 -2.75 -44.76
N HIS A 843 -11.92 -2.04 -43.76
CA HIS A 843 -13.24 -2.29 -43.16
C HIS A 843 -14.18 -1.12 -43.41
N PHE A 844 -15.48 -1.40 -43.62
CA PHE A 844 -16.53 -0.39 -43.81
C PHE A 844 -17.26 -0.08 -42.49
N GLU A 845 -17.69 1.18 -42.34
CA GLU A 845 -18.49 1.67 -41.20
C GLU A 845 -19.50 2.69 -41.75
N VAL A 846 -20.77 2.32 -41.99
CA VAL A 846 -21.80 3.28 -42.46
C VAL A 846 -22.19 4.25 -41.35
N GLU A 847 -22.20 5.55 -41.62
CA GLU A 847 -22.49 6.59 -40.64
C GLU A 847 -23.39 7.70 -41.20
N LEU A 848 -24.16 8.34 -40.32
CA LEU A 848 -24.82 9.60 -40.65
C LEU A 848 -23.80 10.74 -40.48
N ALA A 849 -23.57 11.48 -41.54
CA ALA A 849 -22.69 12.64 -41.57
C ALA A 849 -23.49 13.93 -41.37
N LEU A 850 -23.02 14.79 -40.47
CA LEU A 850 -23.60 16.10 -40.18
C LEU A 850 -22.77 17.19 -40.86
N VAL A 851 -23.37 17.92 -41.79
CA VAL A 851 -22.71 19.05 -42.47
C VAL A 851 -22.96 20.33 -41.67
N VAL A 852 -21.90 20.87 -41.08
CA VAL A 852 -21.97 22.07 -40.24
C VAL A 852 -22.26 23.31 -41.08
N GLY A 853 -23.21 24.13 -40.65
CA GLY A 853 -23.70 25.32 -41.35
C GLY A 853 -23.32 26.65 -40.71
N LYS A 854 -23.03 26.65 -39.41
CA LYS A 854 -22.63 27.84 -38.64
C LYS A 854 -21.45 27.49 -37.74
N VAL A 855 -20.71 28.49 -37.29
CA VAL A 855 -19.59 28.26 -36.37
C VAL A 855 -20.13 27.71 -35.04
N VAL A 856 -19.55 26.61 -34.56
CA VAL A 856 -19.89 25.99 -33.27
C VAL A 856 -18.63 25.91 -32.41
N ARG A 857 -18.67 26.51 -31.23
CA ARG A 857 -17.58 26.52 -30.25
C ARG A 857 -18.16 26.42 -28.86
N ASP A 858 -17.58 25.55 -28.05
CA ASP A 858 -17.95 25.35 -26.64
C ASP A 858 -19.48 25.20 -26.42
N LEU A 859 -20.11 24.43 -27.31
CA LEU A 859 -21.56 24.18 -27.26
C LEU A 859 -21.87 23.37 -26.00
N ARG A 860 -22.92 23.75 -25.28
CA ARG A 860 -23.35 23.01 -24.08
C ARG A 860 -24.04 21.71 -24.47
N ALA A 861 -23.83 20.65 -23.68
CA ALA A 861 -24.37 19.32 -23.98
C ALA A 861 -25.90 19.24 -23.87
N ASP A 862 -26.53 20.18 -23.16
CA ASP A 862 -27.99 20.33 -23.02
C ASP A 862 -28.61 21.20 -24.13
N ASP A 863 -27.81 21.90 -24.93
CA ASP A 863 -28.28 22.79 -26.01
C ASP A 863 -28.62 22.02 -27.30
N THR A 864 -29.70 21.25 -27.24
CA THR A 864 -30.19 20.46 -28.37
C THR A 864 -30.61 21.34 -29.55
N GLN A 865 -31.25 22.48 -29.27
CA GLN A 865 -31.69 23.40 -30.32
C GLN A 865 -30.50 24.03 -31.03
N GLY A 866 -29.50 24.53 -30.29
CA GLY A 866 -28.28 25.10 -30.85
C GLY A 866 -27.50 24.10 -31.71
N ALA A 867 -27.41 22.84 -31.26
CA ALA A 867 -26.80 21.74 -32.03
C ALA A 867 -27.54 21.50 -33.35
N LEU A 868 -28.86 21.30 -33.30
CA LEU A 868 -29.64 21.00 -34.49
C LEU A 868 -29.66 22.16 -35.47
N GLU A 869 -29.80 23.41 -35.00
CA GLU A 869 -29.71 24.60 -35.85
C GLU A 869 -28.33 24.77 -36.50
N ALA A 870 -27.27 24.25 -35.88
CA ALA A 870 -25.94 24.32 -36.46
C ALA A 870 -25.74 23.42 -37.67
N ILE A 871 -26.56 22.39 -37.81
CA ILE A 871 -26.50 21.46 -38.94
C ILE A 871 -27.24 22.08 -40.13
N LYS A 872 -26.53 22.23 -41.25
CA LYS A 872 -27.07 22.72 -42.54
C LYS A 872 -27.76 21.62 -43.31
N ALA A 873 -27.16 20.43 -43.32
CA ALA A 873 -27.62 19.29 -44.10
C ALA A 873 -27.01 17.99 -43.55
N TYR A 874 -27.48 16.86 -44.06
CA TYR A 874 -26.99 15.53 -43.72
C TYR A 874 -26.35 14.85 -44.93
N ALA A 875 -25.61 13.77 -44.74
CA ALA A 875 -25.21 12.85 -45.79
C ALA A 875 -25.04 11.44 -45.20
N VAL A 876 -25.01 10.42 -46.05
CA VAL A 876 -24.57 9.07 -45.66
C VAL A 876 -23.10 8.96 -46.04
N ALA A 877 -22.27 8.52 -45.12
CA ALA A 877 -20.85 8.28 -45.37
C ALA A 877 -20.47 6.85 -44.97
N ILE A 878 -19.43 6.32 -45.62
CA ILE A 878 -18.81 5.06 -45.22
C ILE A 878 -17.42 5.39 -44.67
N ASP A 879 -17.24 5.33 -43.35
CA ASP A 879 -15.97 5.61 -42.68
C ASP A 879 -15.00 4.42 -42.82
N MET A 880 -14.24 4.39 -43.92
CA MET A 880 -13.33 3.29 -44.18
C MET A 880 -12.14 3.30 -43.21
N THR A 881 -11.76 2.12 -42.74
CA THR A 881 -10.66 1.92 -41.80
C THR A 881 -9.66 0.89 -42.29
N ALA A 882 -8.38 1.24 -42.29
CA ALA A 882 -7.27 0.30 -42.48
C ALA A 882 -7.01 -0.43 -41.16
N ARG A 883 -7.68 -1.56 -40.94
CA ARG A 883 -7.76 -2.21 -39.62
C ARG A 883 -6.40 -2.71 -39.12
N ASN A 884 -5.62 -3.35 -39.98
CA ASN A 884 -4.29 -3.83 -39.62
C ASN A 884 -3.30 -2.69 -39.32
N VAL A 885 -3.39 -1.56 -40.04
CA VAL A 885 -2.62 -0.35 -39.75
C VAL A 885 -2.99 0.22 -38.38
N GLN A 886 -4.30 0.24 -38.05
CA GLN A 886 -4.79 0.67 -36.75
C GLN A 886 -4.31 -0.25 -35.62
N ASP A 887 -4.35 -1.56 -35.81
CA ASP A 887 -3.97 -2.54 -34.79
C ASP A 887 -2.47 -2.51 -34.49
N GLU A 888 -1.62 -2.32 -35.49
CA GLU A 888 -0.18 -2.13 -35.28
C GLU A 888 0.11 -0.85 -34.50
N ALA A 889 -0.53 0.27 -34.87
CA ALA A 889 -0.36 1.54 -34.16
C ALA A 889 -0.85 1.44 -32.70
N LYS A 890 -1.95 0.72 -32.43
CA LYS A 890 -2.42 0.37 -31.07
C LYS A 890 -1.38 -0.41 -30.29
N LYS A 891 -0.83 -1.50 -30.85
CA LYS A 891 0.18 -2.34 -30.21
C LYS A 891 1.44 -1.55 -29.83
N LYS A 892 1.81 -0.56 -30.65
CA LYS A 892 2.99 0.29 -30.45
C LYS A 892 2.72 1.58 -29.66
N GLY A 893 1.47 1.88 -29.32
CA GLY A 893 1.09 3.13 -28.66
C GLY A 893 1.29 4.39 -29.52
N LEU A 894 1.24 4.27 -30.85
CA LEU A 894 1.36 5.38 -31.80
C LEU A 894 -0.01 5.98 -32.14
N PRO A 895 -0.08 7.22 -32.65
CA PRO A 895 -1.32 7.80 -33.19
C PRO A 895 -1.89 6.97 -34.36
N TRP A 896 -3.22 6.91 -34.48
CA TRP A 896 -3.92 6.03 -35.44
C TRP A 896 -4.40 6.76 -36.70
N ASP A 897 -4.05 8.04 -36.86
CA ASP A 897 -4.60 8.94 -37.88
C ASP A 897 -4.43 8.41 -39.31
N ILE A 898 -3.30 7.74 -39.59
CA ILE A 898 -3.02 7.13 -40.90
C ILE A 898 -4.10 6.10 -41.27
N ALA A 899 -4.59 5.32 -40.30
CA ALA A 899 -5.53 4.23 -40.57
C ALA A 899 -6.89 4.72 -41.09
N LYS A 900 -7.24 5.99 -40.82
CA LYS A 900 -8.47 6.64 -41.28
C LYS A 900 -8.22 7.60 -42.45
N GLY A 901 -6.97 7.86 -42.81
CA GLY A 901 -6.57 8.99 -43.66
C GLY A 901 -6.18 8.69 -45.11
N PHE A 902 -6.32 7.46 -45.60
CA PHE A 902 -6.02 7.14 -47.00
C PHE A 902 -6.97 7.85 -47.97
N ASP A 903 -6.50 8.11 -49.20
CA ASP A 903 -7.35 8.67 -50.25
C ASP A 903 -8.56 7.75 -50.48
N THR A 904 -9.73 8.35 -50.76
CA THR A 904 -11.02 7.66 -50.97
C THR A 904 -11.61 6.91 -49.77
N PHE A 905 -11.02 6.99 -48.56
CA PHE A 905 -11.51 6.31 -47.36
C PHE A 905 -12.76 6.96 -46.70
N LEU A 906 -13.40 7.89 -47.37
CA LEU A 906 -14.71 8.43 -46.99
C LEU A 906 -15.64 8.53 -48.20
N PRO A 907 -16.12 7.41 -48.78
CA PRO A 907 -17.22 7.44 -49.73
C PRO A 907 -18.44 8.09 -49.10
N MET A 908 -19.00 9.10 -49.75
CA MET A 908 -20.09 9.92 -49.21
C MET A 908 -21.18 10.12 -50.26
N SER A 909 -22.43 10.19 -49.80
CA SER A 909 -23.60 10.44 -50.64
C SER A 909 -23.66 11.89 -51.14
N ASN A 910 -24.67 12.19 -51.95
CA ASN A 910 -25.06 13.58 -52.13
C ASN A 910 -25.57 14.16 -50.81
N VAL A 911 -25.55 15.49 -50.71
CA VAL A 911 -26.05 16.19 -49.53
C VAL A 911 -27.56 16.02 -49.45
N ILE A 912 -28.02 15.45 -48.33
CA ILE A 912 -29.43 15.28 -47.99
C ILE A 912 -29.94 16.59 -47.39
N PRO A 913 -30.94 17.25 -48.01
CA PRO A 913 -31.54 18.45 -47.45
C PRO A 913 -32.07 18.20 -46.04
N LYS A 914 -31.84 19.14 -45.12
CA LYS A 914 -32.28 19.01 -43.73
C LYS A 914 -33.79 18.69 -43.59
N ALA A 915 -34.61 19.20 -44.49
CA ALA A 915 -36.05 18.94 -44.52
C ALA A 915 -36.44 17.48 -44.84
N ALA A 916 -35.53 16.70 -45.44
CA ALA A 916 -35.76 15.29 -45.76
C ALA A 916 -35.61 14.35 -44.55
N ILE A 917 -34.97 14.82 -43.46
CA ILE A 917 -34.80 14.09 -42.21
C ILE A 917 -35.45 14.91 -41.09
N SER A 918 -36.62 14.48 -40.64
CA SER A 918 -37.37 15.18 -39.58
C SER A 918 -36.72 15.08 -38.21
N ASP A 919 -36.15 13.92 -37.88
CA ASP A 919 -35.37 13.68 -36.67
C ASP A 919 -34.09 12.90 -37.03
N PRO A 920 -32.90 13.52 -37.00
CA PRO A 920 -31.65 12.82 -37.31
C PRO A 920 -31.24 11.79 -36.25
N GLN A 921 -31.86 11.82 -35.07
CA GLN A 921 -31.68 10.84 -34.01
C GLN A 921 -32.56 9.60 -34.20
N ASP A 922 -33.43 9.56 -35.23
CA ASP A 922 -34.31 8.42 -35.52
C ASP A 922 -34.38 8.15 -37.03
N VAL A 923 -33.25 7.75 -37.61
CA VAL A 923 -33.16 7.28 -39.01
C VAL A 923 -32.47 5.93 -39.10
N GLU A 924 -32.85 5.12 -40.08
CA GLU A 924 -32.25 3.79 -40.31
C GLU A 924 -31.10 3.90 -41.33
N LEU A 925 -29.89 3.53 -40.92
CA LEU A 925 -28.73 3.41 -41.80
C LEU A 925 -28.56 1.95 -42.22
N PHE A 926 -28.24 1.71 -43.48
CA PHE A 926 -27.92 0.37 -43.97
C PHE A 926 -26.72 0.37 -44.92
N LEU A 927 -26.02 -0.77 -44.97
CA LEU A 927 -24.92 -1.04 -45.89
C LEU A 927 -24.99 -2.48 -46.39
N GLN A 928 -24.83 -2.65 -47.69
CA GLN A 928 -24.77 -3.91 -48.41
C GLN A 928 -23.42 -4.06 -49.11
N VAL A 929 -22.87 -5.27 -49.10
CA VAL A 929 -21.68 -5.63 -49.89
C VAL A 929 -22.10 -6.71 -50.88
N ASN A 930 -21.95 -6.45 -52.18
CA ASN A 930 -22.36 -7.36 -53.26
C ASN A 930 -23.84 -7.81 -53.17
N GLY A 931 -24.71 -6.95 -52.66
CA GLY A 931 -26.15 -7.22 -52.47
C GLY A 931 -26.50 -7.91 -51.15
N GLU A 932 -25.52 -8.34 -50.34
CA GLU A 932 -25.76 -8.88 -49.01
C GLU A 932 -25.76 -7.77 -47.97
N THR A 933 -26.80 -7.68 -47.14
CA THR A 933 -26.87 -6.69 -46.05
C THR A 933 -25.86 -7.05 -44.96
N ARG A 934 -24.97 -6.09 -44.66
CA ARG A 934 -23.94 -6.21 -43.63
C ARG A 934 -24.24 -5.35 -42.42
N GLN A 935 -24.77 -4.14 -42.63
CA GLN A 935 -25.20 -3.26 -41.55
C GLN A 935 -26.64 -2.81 -41.80
N ASP A 936 -27.47 -2.79 -40.76
CA ASP A 936 -28.83 -2.22 -40.76
C ASP A 936 -29.17 -1.82 -39.32
N GLY A 937 -29.31 -0.52 -39.05
CA GLY A 937 -29.55 -0.04 -37.68
C GLY A 937 -29.98 1.41 -37.58
N SER A 938 -30.71 1.72 -36.50
CA SER A 938 -31.22 3.07 -36.24
C SER A 938 -30.20 3.96 -35.52
N THR A 939 -30.11 5.23 -35.91
CA THR A 939 -29.37 6.27 -35.19
C THR A 939 -29.92 6.51 -33.78
N GLY A 940 -31.14 6.07 -33.46
CA GLY A 940 -31.70 6.09 -32.11
C GLY A 940 -30.93 5.20 -31.12
N LEU A 941 -30.14 4.26 -31.64
CA LEU A 941 -29.29 3.37 -30.85
C LEU A 941 -27.91 3.96 -30.55
N MET A 942 -27.61 5.19 -31.01
CA MET A 942 -26.37 5.90 -30.66
C MET A 942 -26.19 6.01 -29.14
N ILE A 943 -24.97 5.77 -28.65
CA ILE A 943 -24.65 5.94 -27.22
C ILE A 943 -24.76 7.39 -26.79
N TYR A 944 -24.29 8.29 -27.66
CA TYR A 944 -24.27 9.72 -27.45
C TYR A 944 -25.19 10.37 -28.47
N PRO A 945 -26.18 11.17 -28.03
CA PRO A 945 -27.04 11.87 -28.96
C PRO A 945 -26.25 12.96 -29.69
N ILE A 946 -26.71 13.36 -30.87
CA ILE A 946 -26.03 14.36 -31.73
C ILE A 946 -25.59 15.63 -30.98
N PRO A 947 -26.43 16.27 -30.12
CA PRO A 947 -26.00 17.44 -29.36
C PRO A 947 -24.80 17.18 -28.45
N ARG A 948 -24.70 15.96 -27.89
CA ARG A 948 -23.58 15.58 -27.05
C ARG A 948 -22.29 15.41 -27.86
N ILE A 949 -22.37 14.80 -29.04
CA ILE A 949 -21.24 14.65 -29.96
C ILE A 949 -20.73 16.03 -30.38
N MET A 950 -21.63 16.91 -30.83
CA MET A 950 -21.26 18.27 -31.25
C MET A 950 -20.68 19.10 -30.09
N SER A 951 -21.26 18.99 -28.89
CA SER A 951 -20.75 19.62 -27.68
C SER A 951 -19.30 19.21 -27.39
N ASP A 952 -19.03 17.91 -27.35
CA ASP A 952 -17.71 17.41 -26.96
C ASP A 952 -16.63 17.71 -28.01
N VAL A 953 -16.97 17.67 -29.31
CA VAL A 953 -16.04 18.14 -30.38
C VAL A 953 -15.78 19.65 -30.24
N SER A 954 -16.84 20.45 -30.08
CA SER A 954 -16.74 21.92 -30.06
C SER A 954 -15.98 22.51 -28.87
N LYS A 955 -15.81 21.73 -27.78
CA LYS A 955 -14.99 22.07 -26.62
C LYS A 955 -13.49 21.90 -26.88
N VAL A 956 -13.14 20.98 -27.78
CA VAL A 956 -11.75 20.67 -28.14
C VAL A 956 -11.31 21.49 -29.34
N MET A 957 -12.16 21.63 -30.35
CA MET A 957 -11.88 22.39 -31.58
C MET A 957 -13.13 23.12 -32.08
N THR A 958 -12.95 24.29 -32.69
CA THR A 958 -14.07 25.04 -33.29
C THR A 958 -14.52 24.37 -34.58
N LEU A 959 -15.81 24.08 -34.72
CA LEU A 959 -16.40 23.60 -35.97
C LEU A 959 -16.80 24.80 -36.83
N HIS A 960 -16.35 24.82 -38.08
CA HIS A 960 -16.65 25.85 -39.07
C HIS A 960 -17.71 25.39 -40.08
N PRO A 961 -18.41 26.33 -40.74
CA PRO A 961 -19.31 25.98 -41.85
C PRO A 961 -18.57 25.18 -42.93
N GLY A 962 -19.08 24.00 -43.26
CA GLY A 962 -18.47 23.06 -44.19
C GLY A 962 -17.79 21.86 -43.52
N ASP A 963 -17.52 21.91 -42.21
CA ASP A 963 -17.00 20.75 -41.48
C ASP A 963 -18.02 19.62 -41.45
N ILE A 964 -17.52 18.38 -41.47
CA ILE A 964 -18.33 17.17 -41.48
C ILE A 964 -18.07 16.40 -40.18
N VAL A 965 -19.13 16.14 -39.42
CA VAL A 965 -19.07 15.32 -38.20
C VAL A 965 -19.75 13.99 -38.46
N LEU A 966 -19.02 12.89 -38.29
CA LEU A 966 -19.56 11.53 -38.39
C LEU A 966 -20.01 11.06 -37.00
N THR A 967 -21.11 10.30 -36.94
CA THR A 967 -21.88 10.07 -35.71
C THR A 967 -21.71 8.67 -35.12
N GLY A 968 -20.93 7.81 -35.77
CA GLY A 968 -20.70 6.40 -35.47
C GLY A 968 -21.53 5.47 -36.35
N THR A 969 -21.25 4.16 -36.28
CA THR A 969 -21.81 3.12 -37.13
C THR A 969 -22.63 2.07 -36.37
N PRO A 970 -23.69 1.49 -36.98
CA PRO A 970 -24.41 0.34 -36.43
C PRO A 970 -23.60 -0.98 -36.52
N ALA A 971 -24.14 -2.06 -35.96
CA ALA A 971 -23.53 -3.38 -35.94
C ALA A 971 -23.24 -3.95 -37.36
N GLY A 972 -22.25 -4.84 -37.46
CA GLY A 972 -21.88 -5.54 -38.69
C GLY A 972 -20.70 -4.98 -39.48
N VAL A 973 -19.77 -4.29 -38.81
CA VAL A 973 -18.51 -3.79 -39.41
C VAL A 973 -17.67 -4.97 -39.93
N GLY A 974 -17.31 -4.95 -41.21
CA GLY A 974 -16.62 -6.07 -41.84
C GLY A 974 -15.58 -5.66 -42.89
N PRO A 975 -14.75 -6.61 -43.33
CA PRO A 975 -13.74 -6.36 -44.37
C PRO A 975 -14.36 -6.29 -45.77
N VAL A 976 -13.70 -5.56 -46.66
CA VAL A 976 -13.96 -5.54 -48.11
C VAL A 976 -12.67 -5.65 -48.91
N VAL A 977 -12.77 -6.23 -50.11
CA VAL A 977 -11.64 -6.51 -51.00
C VAL A 977 -11.85 -5.95 -52.41
N PRO A 978 -10.78 -5.78 -53.23
CA PRO A 978 -10.90 -5.33 -54.61
C PRO A 978 -11.84 -6.23 -55.40
N GLY A 979 -12.80 -5.62 -56.09
CA GLY A 979 -13.88 -6.30 -56.80
C GLY A 979 -15.25 -6.17 -56.11
N ASP A 980 -15.28 -5.91 -54.80
CA ASP A 980 -16.54 -5.72 -54.07
C ASP A 980 -17.25 -4.42 -54.45
N VAL A 981 -18.57 -4.42 -54.37
CA VAL A 981 -19.42 -3.22 -54.52
C VAL A 981 -20.16 -2.98 -53.21
N MET A 982 -19.90 -1.82 -52.60
CA MET A 982 -20.58 -1.36 -51.40
C MET A 982 -21.75 -0.46 -51.79
N ARG A 983 -22.94 -0.75 -51.26
CA ARG A 983 -24.13 0.10 -51.37
C ARG A 983 -24.60 0.50 -49.98
N ALA A 984 -24.63 1.79 -49.69
CA ALA A 984 -25.12 2.33 -48.41
C ALA A 984 -26.24 3.34 -48.62
N GLY A 985 -27.08 3.51 -47.61
CA GLY A 985 -28.19 4.46 -47.67
C GLY A 985 -28.83 4.71 -46.31
N VAL A 986 -29.81 5.61 -46.31
CA VAL A 986 -30.62 5.96 -45.14
C VAL A 986 -32.10 5.84 -45.47
N ARG A 987 -32.88 5.31 -44.52
CA ARG A 987 -34.35 5.27 -44.59
C ARG A 987 -34.95 6.16 -43.51
N VAL A 988 -35.97 6.91 -43.89
CA VAL A 988 -36.79 7.74 -43.00
C VAL A 988 -38.22 7.22 -43.09
N ASN A 989 -38.79 6.79 -41.97
CA ASN A 989 -40.12 6.16 -41.91
C ASN A 989 -40.27 4.98 -42.90
N GLY A 990 -39.23 4.14 -43.02
CA GLY A 990 -39.20 2.96 -43.91
C GLY A 990 -39.03 3.27 -45.40
N LYS A 991 -38.81 4.52 -45.80
CA LYS A 991 -38.53 4.91 -47.20
C LYS A 991 -37.09 5.37 -47.36
N GLU A 992 -36.39 4.79 -48.32
CA GLU A 992 -35.03 5.19 -48.68
C GLU A 992 -34.99 6.62 -49.25
N VAL A 993 -34.03 7.43 -48.81
CA VAL A 993 -33.81 8.80 -49.28
C VAL A 993 -32.87 8.76 -50.48
N GLU A 994 -33.33 9.26 -51.64
CA GLU A 994 -32.58 9.19 -52.92
C GLU A 994 -31.22 9.90 -52.84
N GLU A 995 -31.15 11.07 -52.22
CA GLU A 995 -29.91 11.83 -52.06
C GLU A 995 -28.89 11.13 -51.14
N GLY A 996 -29.36 10.24 -50.25
CA GLY A 996 -28.54 9.48 -49.31
C GLY A 996 -27.93 8.22 -49.88
N LYS A 997 -28.16 7.90 -51.15
CA LYS A 997 -27.61 6.69 -51.79
C LYS A 997 -26.11 6.83 -52.04
N VAL A 998 -25.37 5.81 -51.62
CA VAL A 998 -23.95 5.60 -51.95
C VAL A 998 -23.82 4.25 -52.63
N GLU A 999 -23.20 4.21 -53.80
CA GLU A 999 -22.77 2.97 -54.45
C GLU A 999 -21.33 3.16 -54.93
N VAL A 1000 -20.41 2.33 -54.45
CA VAL A 1000 -18.99 2.45 -54.73
C VAL A 1000 -18.34 1.09 -54.88
N ARG A 1001 -17.57 0.91 -55.95
CA ARG A 1001 -16.73 -0.28 -56.15
C ARG A 1001 -15.42 -0.13 -55.40
N VAL A 1002 -14.89 -1.22 -54.87
CA VAL A 1002 -13.55 -1.31 -54.30
C VAL A 1002 -12.57 -1.75 -55.37
N GLU A 1003 -11.47 -1.03 -55.54
CA GLU A 1003 -10.38 -1.39 -56.45
C GLU A 1003 -9.04 -1.32 -55.73
N GLN A 1004 -8.03 -2.03 -56.25
CA GLN A 1004 -6.67 -1.94 -55.69
C GLN A 1004 -6.06 -0.57 -56.05
N SER A 1005 -5.47 0.09 -55.06
CA SER A 1005 -4.76 1.36 -55.27
C SER A 1005 -3.59 1.20 -56.26
N PRO A 1006 -3.43 2.14 -57.22
CA PRO A 1006 -2.29 2.18 -58.12
C PRO A 1006 -1.03 2.77 -57.47
N SER A 1007 -1.11 3.24 -56.22
CA SER A 1007 0.02 3.81 -55.48
C SER A 1007 1.15 2.81 -55.26
N SER A 1008 2.38 3.31 -55.13
CA SER A 1008 3.54 2.52 -54.72
C SER A 1008 3.56 2.16 -53.23
N TYR A 1009 2.58 2.65 -52.45
CA TYR A 1009 2.45 2.34 -51.03
C TYR A 1009 2.03 0.87 -50.82
N GLU A 1010 2.81 0.16 -50.00
CA GLU A 1010 2.51 -1.19 -49.52
C GLU A 1010 2.74 -1.23 -48.01
N PHE A 1011 1.71 -1.64 -47.28
CA PHE A 1011 1.79 -1.81 -45.83
C PHE A 1011 2.42 -3.16 -45.49
N ALA A 1012 3.47 -3.13 -44.66
CA ALA A 1012 4.10 -4.30 -44.07
C ALA A 1012 4.30 -4.06 -42.57
N GLU A 1013 3.91 -5.03 -41.74
CA GLU A 1013 4.04 -4.94 -40.28
C GLU A 1013 5.52 -4.82 -39.88
N THR A 1014 5.85 -3.86 -39.01
CA THR A 1014 7.24 -3.54 -38.61
C THR A 1014 7.63 -4.04 -37.23
#